data_AF-A0A4S3JTC3-F1
#
_entry.id   AF-A0A4S3JTC3-F1
#
_cell.length_a   1.000
_cell.length_b   1.000
_cell.length_c   1.000
_cell.angle_alpha   90.00
_cell.angle_beta   90.00
_cell.angle_gamma   90.00
#
_symmetry.space_group_name_H-M   'P 1'
#
loop_
_entity.id
_entity.type
_entity.pdbx_description
1 polymer ?
#
loop_
_entity_poly.entity_id
_entity_poly.type
_entity_poly.pdbx_seq_one_letter_code
_entity_poly.pdbx_strand_id
1 'polypeptide(L)'
;MGDGEEDFSSLPLPDRFSHKNWKVRKEGYEDAKQQFEKSPDESDPVFTPFLQDPGLWKGAVADSNVAAQQEGLGTYCSFLKFGGVQACTRTRAHTVFPIVEKGLPSTRPAAKANALEALLLCVEMDKADPVIEEMLPGLSHKVPKVIVATLVGVKTIYHNFGCKIVDPKPVLKALPKVFGHADKNVRAEAQNLTVELYRWLKEAIKPLFWGDLKTVQQQDLDKLFEGVKQEPPPKQERFTKAQQDAMAAASAAPEGGETVEGEQYEDDGDEVDGFDLAEPVEILPKVPNDLLDQLSSSKWKDRKDALDALYTALNVPKIKDGPYDDIVRALAKCMKDANIAVVTVAANCIGLFAKGLRSGFSKYRQTVLSPMMERLKEKKQSVADALGQALDSVFISTNLSECLEEILGFLTHKNPQVKQETLKFLIRCLRTTRDIPAKPEVKLIAEAGTKLLTESSEVNRAGGAEVLGTLMKIMGERAMNPYLDGLDDIRKTKIREYFETAQVKAKDRPKPVVGPPKAAPGAAAGKKVVGGKKPALGIKKPTPASAPLAAEEPASAPSPSKPAIKSIPSKLGGARSGGLPPPGSGLKLQKKLGGPGGLASPQQRRVVSPPSEDQPPAPAAPKFGLTRGLAGRPITKPVATSEPNPTPAATPQISEMSAAERAELEELRLEKERFIKMVEDLKSERSKLSLQVTELQNQNAQLIEDHTRDVLGIKAKETQLVRARSDAETAEQTVQKQQREIERLKRELARALRASAMSPPNTIPDSINLPIPETASVYQDPSSNAHGAMSRGGLHMGSRFDSSRPRSYASASPSEEKENNGLDSPGLSSRDGGFGRRKLSPTFGTAYSGMGSPTRSSMLGSSNASGEEQSRSTEPAENWKRAAEVTSQLKARIEQMKAKQGLSRTPAQR
;
A
#
# COMPACT_ATOMS: atom_id res chain seq x y z
N MET A 1 -7.57 68.67 16.45
CA MET A 1 -6.30 67.98 16.69
C MET A 1 -6.30 66.77 15.78
N GLY A 2 -5.19 66.46 15.09
CA GLY A 2 -5.13 65.30 14.20
C GLY A 2 -4.81 64.03 14.98
N ASP A 3 -5.35 62.89 14.54
CA ASP A 3 -4.94 61.58 15.01
C ASP A 3 -3.48 61.33 14.60
N GLY A 4 -2.56 61.36 15.57
CA GLY A 4 -1.27 60.72 15.40
C GLY A 4 -1.47 59.22 15.62
N GLU A 5 -1.12 58.39 14.64
CA GLU A 5 -0.99 56.95 14.90
C GLU A 5 0.20 56.78 15.86
N GLU A 6 -0.08 56.44 17.12
CA GLU A 6 0.93 56.18 18.15
C GLU A 6 1.80 54.97 17.71
N ASP A 7 3.12 55.16 17.68
CA ASP A 7 4.04 54.15 17.17
C ASP A 7 4.31 53.04 18.21
N PHE A 8 3.47 52.01 18.15
CA PHE A 8 3.55 50.82 19.00
C PHE A 8 4.63 49.82 18.57
N SER A 9 5.39 50.06 17.49
CA SER A 9 6.46 49.14 17.04
C SER A 9 7.56 48.96 18.10
N SER A 10 7.75 49.99 18.94
CA SER A 10 8.69 50.04 20.06
C SER A 10 8.32 49.15 21.25
N LEU A 11 7.10 48.59 21.31
CA LEU A 11 6.68 47.68 22.38
C LEU A 11 7.24 46.25 22.19
N PRO A 12 7.56 45.53 23.29
CA PRO A 12 7.89 44.11 23.22
C PRO A 12 6.81 43.27 22.54
N LEU A 13 7.23 42.22 21.80
CA LEU A 13 6.29 41.36 21.07
C LEU A 13 5.18 40.73 21.97
N PRO A 14 5.45 40.26 23.21
CA PRO A 14 4.38 39.76 24.11
C PRO A 14 3.29 40.79 24.43
N ASP A 15 3.68 42.06 24.61
CA ASP A 15 2.75 43.15 24.89
C ASP A 15 1.94 43.49 23.62
N ARG A 16 2.59 43.49 22.45
CA ARG A 16 1.91 43.65 21.14
C ARG A 16 0.93 42.50 20.86
N PHE A 17 1.28 41.25 21.17
CA PHE A 17 0.42 40.06 21.03
C PHE A 17 -0.84 40.13 21.91
N SER A 18 -0.76 40.75 23.08
CA SER A 18 -1.88 40.87 24.03
C SER A 18 -2.62 42.22 23.94
N HIS A 19 -2.18 43.12 23.07
CA HIS A 19 -2.68 44.50 23.04
C HIS A 19 -4.17 44.62 22.69
N LYS A 20 -4.85 45.64 23.24
CA LYS A 20 -6.29 45.87 23.03
C LYS A 20 -6.63 46.17 21.57
N ASN A 21 -5.82 46.99 20.90
CA ASN A 21 -6.00 47.32 19.48
C ASN A 21 -5.57 46.14 18.60
N TRP A 22 -6.51 45.61 17.80
CA TRP A 22 -6.26 44.46 16.92
C TRP A 22 -5.28 44.76 15.78
N LYS A 23 -5.11 46.03 15.36
CA LYS A 23 -4.07 46.42 14.41
C LYS A 23 -2.68 46.07 14.97
N VAL A 24 -2.40 46.51 16.19
CA VAL A 24 -1.12 46.29 16.89
C VAL A 24 -0.87 44.79 17.16
N ARG A 25 -1.91 44.01 17.45
CA ARG A 25 -1.79 42.54 17.53
C ARG A 25 -1.37 41.93 16.18
N LYS A 26 -2.09 42.26 15.10
CA LYS A 26 -1.80 41.78 13.74
C LYS A 26 -0.35 42.11 13.33
N GLU A 27 0.04 43.36 13.53
CA GLU A 27 1.38 43.89 13.23
C GLU A 27 2.46 43.19 14.08
N GLY A 28 2.21 42.99 15.37
CA GLY A 28 3.08 42.20 16.26
C GLY A 28 3.22 40.74 15.82
N TYR A 29 2.15 40.11 15.31
CA TYR A 29 2.23 38.78 14.71
C TYR A 29 3.10 38.81 13.43
N GLU A 30 2.87 39.75 12.51
CA GLU A 30 3.64 39.90 11.27
C GLU A 30 5.14 40.19 11.50
N ASP A 31 5.48 40.94 12.54
CA ASP A 31 6.86 41.17 12.96
C ASP A 31 7.49 39.94 13.60
N ALA A 32 6.80 39.28 14.54
CA ALA A 32 7.31 38.06 15.18
C ALA A 32 7.57 36.97 14.15
N LYS A 33 6.65 36.78 13.18
CA LYS A 33 6.81 35.87 12.05
C LYS A 33 8.11 36.15 11.29
N GLN A 34 8.35 37.42 10.94
CA GLN A 34 9.57 37.84 10.24
C GLN A 34 10.84 37.64 11.05
N GLN A 35 10.78 37.65 12.38
CA GLN A 35 11.94 37.38 13.24
C GLN A 35 12.19 35.87 13.35
N PHE A 36 11.15 35.05 13.52
CA PHE A 36 11.26 33.58 13.45
C PHE A 36 11.79 33.09 12.10
N GLU A 37 11.39 33.72 10.99
CA GLU A 37 11.88 33.40 9.64
C GLU A 37 13.32 33.89 9.37
N LYS A 38 13.96 34.58 10.33
CA LYS A 38 15.34 35.10 10.25
C LYS A 38 16.27 34.57 11.35
N SER A 39 15.76 33.80 12.32
CA SER A 39 16.58 33.18 13.38
C SER A 39 17.55 32.15 12.79
N PRO A 40 18.80 32.06 13.27
CA PRO A 40 19.79 31.11 12.75
C PRO A 40 19.49 29.66 13.15
N ASP A 41 18.91 29.45 14.34
CA ASP A 41 18.60 28.13 14.90
C ASP A 41 17.54 28.24 16.03
N GLU A 42 17.10 27.09 16.56
CA GLU A 42 16.05 26.98 17.58
C GLU A 42 16.40 27.56 18.96
N SER A 43 17.66 27.97 19.19
CA SER A 43 18.12 28.59 20.45
C SER A 43 18.05 30.12 20.47
N ASP A 44 17.62 30.76 19.36
CA ASP A 44 17.53 32.22 19.27
C ASP A 44 16.65 32.82 20.39
N PRO A 45 17.12 33.87 21.11
CA PRO A 45 16.36 34.56 22.14
C PRO A 45 14.93 34.99 21.74
N VAL A 46 14.64 35.20 20.45
CA VAL A 46 13.30 35.55 19.94
C VAL A 46 12.22 34.54 20.35
N PHE A 47 12.56 33.25 20.47
CA PHE A 47 11.61 32.22 20.87
C PHE A 47 11.32 32.23 22.38
N THR A 48 12.26 32.74 23.19
CA THR A 48 12.23 32.62 24.66
C THR A 48 10.95 33.18 25.30
N PRO A 49 10.45 34.39 24.97
CA PRO A 49 9.21 34.91 25.58
C PRO A 49 7.99 34.01 25.33
N PHE A 50 7.89 33.44 24.13
CA PHE A 50 6.78 32.59 23.69
C PHE A 50 6.86 31.15 24.24
N LEU A 51 8.07 30.71 24.60
CA LEU A 51 8.29 29.46 25.34
C LEU A 51 8.06 29.64 26.84
N GLN A 52 8.26 30.86 27.38
CA GLN A 52 8.00 31.19 28.78
C GLN A 52 6.51 31.47 29.06
N ASP A 53 5.80 32.17 28.18
CA ASP A 53 4.33 32.27 28.20
C ASP A 53 3.68 31.66 26.92
N PRO A 54 3.43 30.34 26.93
CA PRO A 54 2.61 29.67 25.92
C PRO A 54 1.16 30.19 25.81
N GLY A 55 0.66 30.92 26.80
CA GLY A 55 -0.70 31.47 26.84
C GLY A 55 -0.95 32.52 25.75
N LEU A 56 0.09 33.25 25.34
CA LEU A 56 0.04 34.23 24.23
C LEU A 56 -0.53 33.61 22.95
N TRP A 57 -0.15 32.37 22.63
CA TRP A 57 -0.59 31.69 21.42
C TRP A 57 -2.08 31.38 21.39
N LYS A 58 -2.70 31.13 22.54
CA LYS A 58 -4.16 30.98 22.64
C LYS A 58 -4.90 32.24 22.18
N GLY A 59 -4.31 33.41 22.43
CA GLY A 59 -4.79 34.69 21.92
C GLY A 59 -4.64 34.80 20.40
N ALA A 60 -3.45 34.46 19.87
CA ALA A 60 -3.12 34.61 18.45
C ALA A 60 -3.91 33.67 17.52
N VAL A 61 -3.96 32.37 17.82
CA VAL A 61 -4.60 31.37 16.92
C VAL A 61 -6.13 31.45 16.90
N ALA A 62 -6.72 32.08 17.94
CA ALA A 62 -8.15 32.20 18.16
C ALA A 62 -8.57 33.66 18.45
N ASP A 63 -7.86 34.62 17.86
CA ASP A 63 -8.12 36.06 17.99
C ASP A 63 -9.59 36.41 17.64
N SER A 64 -10.12 37.44 18.29
CA SER A 64 -11.48 37.94 18.02
C SER A 64 -11.63 38.62 16.66
N ASN A 65 -10.53 39.08 16.06
CA ASN A 65 -10.51 39.72 14.75
C ASN A 65 -9.95 38.75 13.68
N VAL A 66 -10.74 38.47 12.64
CA VAL A 66 -10.39 37.50 11.57
C VAL A 66 -9.26 37.93 10.62
N ALA A 67 -8.78 39.18 10.71
CA ALA A 67 -7.54 39.62 10.06
C ALA A 67 -6.34 39.31 10.96
N ALA A 68 -6.38 39.71 12.23
CA ALA A 68 -5.35 39.38 13.21
C ALA A 68 -5.18 37.86 13.39
N GLN A 69 -6.28 37.10 13.48
CA GLN A 69 -6.26 35.63 13.61
C GLN A 69 -5.53 34.94 12.44
N GLN A 70 -5.68 35.45 11.21
CA GLN A 70 -5.05 34.84 10.04
C GLN A 70 -3.51 34.92 10.13
N GLU A 71 -3.02 36.08 10.53
CA GLU A 71 -1.58 36.31 10.69
C GLU A 71 -1.07 35.63 11.96
N GLY A 72 -1.83 35.61 13.06
CA GLY A 72 -1.50 34.86 14.28
C GLY A 72 -1.35 33.36 14.02
N LEU A 73 -2.24 32.77 13.20
CA LEU A 73 -2.12 31.37 12.73
C LEU A 73 -0.90 31.17 11.84
N GLY A 74 -0.61 32.08 10.90
CA GLY A 74 0.57 31.99 10.04
C GLY A 74 1.89 32.15 10.80
N THR A 75 1.89 33.00 11.83
CA THR A 75 2.99 33.26 12.74
C THR A 75 3.27 32.06 13.64
N TYR A 76 2.21 31.37 14.08
CA TYR A 76 2.33 30.10 14.80
C TYR A 76 2.92 28.98 13.93
N CYS A 77 2.57 28.92 12.63
CA CYS A 77 3.25 27.98 11.70
C CYS A 77 4.76 28.26 11.61
N SER A 78 5.18 29.52 11.48
CA SER A 78 6.62 29.85 11.44
C SER A 78 7.31 29.59 12.79
N PHE A 79 6.67 29.90 13.91
CA PHE A 79 7.15 29.54 15.25
C PHE A 79 7.37 28.02 15.41
N LEU A 80 6.46 27.18 14.91
CA LEU A 80 6.63 25.72 14.92
C LEU A 80 7.75 25.22 13.98
N LYS A 81 8.03 25.93 12.88
CA LYS A 81 9.08 25.53 11.91
C LYS A 81 10.49 25.89 12.36
N PHE A 82 10.66 27.00 13.07
CA PHE A 82 11.99 27.51 13.45
C PHE A 82 12.29 27.37 14.96
N GLY A 83 11.28 27.37 15.85
CA GLY A 83 11.44 27.29 17.30
C GLY A 83 11.59 25.87 17.89
N GLY A 84 11.89 24.88 17.04
CA GLY A 84 12.26 23.54 17.47
C GLY A 84 11.15 22.69 18.10
N VAL A 85 11.53 21.55 18.68
CA VAL A 85 10.61 20.63 19.38
C VAL A 85 9.96 21.29 20.61
N GLN A 86 10.66 22.25 21.24
CA GLN A 86 10.14 23.01 22.38
C GLN A 86 8.97 23.94 21.99
N ALA A 87 8.97 24.53 20.78
CA ALA A 87 7.85 25.31 20.28
C ALA A 87 6.56 24.49 20.26
N CYS A 88 6.58 23.28 19.69
CA CYS A 88 5.41 22.39 19.69
C CYS A 88 5.02 21.94 21.10
N THR A 89 5.93 21.29 21.81
CA THR A 89 5.64 20.57 23.06
C THR A 89 5.12 21.47 24.17
N ARG A 90 5.58 22.74 24.23
CA ARG A 90 5.15 23.70 25.26
C ARG A 90 3.85 24.43 24.92
N THR A 91 3.48 24.53 23.65
CA THR A 91 2.35 25.39 23.22
C THR A 91 1.10 24.62 22.77
N ARG A 92 1.21 23.37 22.31
CA ARG A 92 0.08 22.62 21.72
C ARG A 92 -1.19 22.56 22.59
N ALA A 93 -1.06 22.41 23.91
CA ALA A 93 -2.20 22.38 24.84
C ALA A 93 -2.94 23.73 24.97
N HIS A 94 -2.31 24.82 24.51
CA HIS A 94 -2.91 26.16 24.46
C HIS A 94 -3.43 26.51 23.06
N THR A 95 -3.09 25.73 22.02
CA THR A 95 -3.36 26.07 20.61
C THR A 95 -4.24 25.06 19.86
N VAL A 96 -4.09 23.75 20.07
CA VAL A 96 -4.78 22.72 19.26
C VAL A 96 -6.30 22.86 19.33
N PHE A 97 -6.91 22.83 20.53
CA PHE A 97 -8.37 22.98 20.63
C PHE A 97 -8.87 24.36 20.15
N PRO A 98 -8.22 25.50 20.45
CA PRO A 98 -8.59 26.80 19.86
C PRO A 98 -8.46 26.88 18.32
N ILE A 99 -7.47 26.18 17.73
CA ILE A 99 -7.34 26.00 16.27
C ILE A 99 -8.53 25.19 15.72
N VAL A 100 -8.98 24.15 16.44
CA VAL A 100 -10.17 23.38 16.08
C VAL A 100 -11.45 24.22 16.19
N GLU A 101 -11.60 25.02 17.26
CA GLU A 101 -12.79 25.83 17.52
C GLU A 101 -12.96 26.99 16.54
N LYS A 102 -11.87 27.68 16.16
CA LYS A 102 -11.92 28.91 15.35
C LYS A 102 -11.07 28.91 14.08
N GLY A 103 -10.00 28.12 14.01
CA GLY A 103 -9.10 28.06 12.84
C GLY A 103 -9.67 27.21 11.70
N LEU A 104 -9.85 25.91 11.93
CA LEU A 104 -10.39 24.96 10.94
C LEU A 104 -11.78 25.35 10.37
N PRO A 105 -12.73 25.88 11.15
CA PRO A 105 -14.03 26.34 10.64
C PRO A 105 -14.01 27.77 10.10
N SER A 106 -12.85 28.42 9.95
CA SER A 106 -12.74 29.78 9.37
C SER A 106 -13.27 29.84 7.94
N THR A 107 -13.83 30.98 7.55
CA THR A 107 -14.26 31.27 6.17
C THR A 107 -13.15 31.84 5.31
N ARG A 108 -12.02 32.29 5.89
CA ARG A 108 -10.88 32.81 5.13
C ARG A 108 -9.97 31.64 4.71
N PRO A 109 -9.71 31.41 3.40
CA PRO A 109 -8.95 30.25 2.94
C PRO A 109 -7.55 30.13 3.57
N ALA A 110 -6.80 31.24 3.64
CA ALA A 110 -5.46 31.24 4.23
C ALA A 110 -5.47 30.97 5.75
N ALA A 111 -6.44 31.51 6.50
CA ALA A 111 -6.60 31.17 7.92
C ALA A 111 -6.89 29.67 8.12
N LYS A 112 -7.76 29.08 7.28
CA LYS A 112 -8.03 27.63 7.32
C LYS A 112 -6.80 26.79 6.92
N ALA A 113 -6.03 27.23 5.93
CA ALA A 113 -4.80 26.57 5.51
C ALA A 113 -3.74 26.59 6.62
N ASN A 114 -3.48 27.77 7.21
CA ASN A 114 -2.55 27.93 8.33
C ASN A 114 -3.02 27.11 9.56
N ALA A 115 -4.31 27.09 9.86
CA ALA A 115 -4.88 26.26 10.93
C ALA A 115 -4.64 24.76 10.72
N LEU A 116 -4.71 24.27 9.48
CA LEU A 116 -4.46 22.86 9.17
C LEU A 116 -2.95 22.54 9.18
N GLU A 117 -2.13 23.40 8.55
CA GLU A 117 -0.67 23.30 8.55
C GLU A 117 -0.10 23.31 9.97
N ALA A 118 -0.61 24.17 10.86
CA ALA A 118 -0.20 24.21 12.26
C ALA A 118 -0.44 22.89 13.01
N LEU A 119 -1.54 22.19 12.71
CA LEU A 119 -1.81 20.87 13.29
C LEU A 119 -0.90 19.79 12.71
N LEU A 120 -0.64 19.80 11.40
CA LEU A 120 0.32 18.88 10.78
C LEU A 120 1.72 19.09 11.35
N LEU A 121 2.17 20.34 11.53
CA LEU A 121 3.46 20.67 12.17
C LEU A 121 3.52 20.24 13.65
N CYS A 122 2.40 20.30 14.39
CA CYS A 122 2.37 19.77 15.76
C CYS A 122 2.55 18.24 15.81
N VAL A 123 2.10 17.51 14.79
CA VAL A 123 2.35 16.07 14.66
C VAL A 123 3.77 15.81 14.16
N GLU A 124 4.26 16.62 13.22
CA GLU A 124 5.59 16.50 12.62
C GLU A 124 6.72 16.71 13.64
N MET A 125 6.59 17.72 14.50
CA MET A 125 7.65 18.15 15.44
C MET A 125 7.69 17.38 16.77
N ASP A 126 6.74 16.49 17.04
CA ASP A 126 6.74 15.61 18.23
C ASP A 126 6.05 14.27 17.94
N LYS A 127 4.73 14.18 18.18
CA LYS A 127 3.93 12.97 17.91
C LYS A 127 2.43 13.25 17.81
N ALA A 128 1.69 12.29 17.27
CA ALA A 128 0.28 12.46 16.91
C ALA A 128 -0.70 12.48 18.09
N ASP A 129 -0.54 11.58 19.07
CA ASP A 129 -1.57 11.32 20.10
C ASP A 129 -2.04 12.58 20.84
N PRO A 130 -1.16 13.45 21.38
CA PRO A 130 -1.58 14.66 22.08
C PRO A 130 -2.33 15.68 21.19
N VAL A 131 -2.09 15.65 19.88
CA VAL A 131 -2.83 16.49 18.92
C VAL A 131 -4.22 15.89 18.72
N ILE A 132 -4.32 14.57 18.50
CA ILE A 132 -5.61 13.88 18.34
C ILE A 132 -6.47 14.00 19.61
N GLU A 133 -5.90 13.80 20.80
CA GLU A 133 -6.59 13.89 22.08
C GLU A 133 -7.23 15.28 22.30
N GLU A 134 -6.50 16.37 22.01
CA GLU A 134 -7.01 17.75 22.07
C GLU A 134 -8.00 18.08 20.93
N MET A 135 -7.98 17.36 19.80
CA MET A 135 -8.96 17.52 18.73
C MET A 135 -10.30 16.80 19.00
N LEU A 136 -10.30 15.65 19.70
CA LEU A 136 -11.49 14.81 19.92
C LEU A 136 -12.69 15.56 20.55
N PRO A 137 -12.53 16.50 21.52
CA PRO A 137 -13.65 17.30 22.04
C PRO A 137 -14.41 18.08 20.95
N GLY A 138 -13.74 18.48 19.86
CA GLY A 138 -14.34 19.16 18.71
C GLY A 138 -15.43 18.34 18.02
N LEU A 139 -15.32 17.00 18.04
CA LEU A 139 -16.34 16.09 17.50
C LEU A 139 -17.64 16.08 18.31
N SER A 140 -17.65 16.67 19.51
CA SER A 140 -18.82 16.83 20.37
C SER A 140 -19.29 18.29 20.50
N HIS A 141 -18.75 19.20 19.68
CA HIS A 141 -19.03 20.63 19.80
C HIS A 141 -20.47 21.00 19.40
N LYS A 142 -21.06 22.03 20.05
CA LYS A 142 -22.47 22.43 19.85
C LYS A 142 -22.77 22.99 18.45
N VAL A 143 -21.74 23.42 17.70
CA VAL A 143 -21.88 23.99 16.36
C VAL A 143 -21.45 22.96 15.31
N PRO A 144 -22.35 22.45 14.44
CA PRO A 144 -22.03 21.40 13.47
C PRO A 144 -20.88 21.74 12.52
N LYS A 145 -20.71 23.03 12.15
CA LYS A 145 -19.58 23.50 11.34
C LYS A 145 -18.22 23.16 11.96
N VAL A 146 -18.11 23.20 13.28
CA VAL A 146 -16.88 22.85 14.01
C VAL A 146 -16.65 21.34 13.97
N ILE A 147 -17.70 20.52 14.16
CA ILE A 147 -17.60 19.06 14.02
C ILE A 147 -17.12 18.69 12.59
N VAL A 148 -17.75 19.25 11.55
CA VAL A 148 -17.35 19.05 10.14
C VAL A 148 -15.88 19.44 9.92
N ALA A 149 -15.45 20.60 10.42
CA ALA A 149 -14.08 21.06 10.28
C ALA A 149 -13.07 20.18 11.05
N THR A 150 -13.46 19.67 12.23
CA THR A 150 -12.67 18.73 13.04
C THR A 150 -12.47 17.41 12.30
N LEU A 151 -13.54 16.82 11.76
CA LEU A 151 -13.50 15.59 10.96
C LEU A 151 -12.57 15.73 9.75
N VAL A 152 -12.64 16.86 9.04
CA VAL A 152 -11.75 17.14 7.91
C VAL A 152 -10.28 17.26 8.37
N GLY A 153 -10.00 17.96 9.47
CA GLY A 153 -8.64 18.07 10.02
C GLY A 153 -8.06 16.72 10.42
N VAL A 154 -8.82 15.91 11.17
CA VAL A 154 -8.43 14.54 11.57
C VAL A 154 -8.21 13.65 10.34
N LYS A 155 -9.09 13.72 9.32
CA LYS A 155 -8.93 12.99 8.05
C LYS A 155 -7.63 13.36 7.34
N THR A 156 -7.28 14.64 7.26
CA THR A 156 -6.02 15.07 6.63
C THR A 156 -4.78 14.65 7.43
N ILE A 157 -4.85 14.58 8.77
CA ILE A 157 -3.78 14.02 9.61
C ILE A 157 -3.54 12.54 9.27
N TYR A 158 -4.58 11.69 9.21
CA TYR A 158 -4.41 10.30 8.77
C TYR A 158 -3.92 10.18 7.32
N HIS A 159 -4.38 11.04 6.41
CA HIS A 159 -3.92 11.04 5.02
C HIS A 159 -2.41 11.34 4.90
N ASN A 160 -1.89 12.26 5.72
CA ASN A 160 -0.48 12.68 5.67
C ASN A 160 0.46 11.72 6.42
N PHE A 161 0.08 11.24 7.61
CA PHE A 161 0.96 10.48 8.52
C PHE A 161 0.64 8.97 8.62
N GLY A 162 -0.57 8.55 8.23
CA GLY A 162 -0.99 7.15 8.25
C GLY A 162 -1.26 6.56 9.64
N CYS A 163 -1.92 5.40 9.64
CA CYS A 163 -2.32 4.71 10.88
C CYS A 163 -1.17 3.99 11.62
N LYS A 164 0.08 4.10 11.13
CA LYS A 164 1.31 3.67 11.85
C LYS A 164 1.79 4.73 12.84
N ILE A 165 1.67 6.01 12.47
CA ILE A 165 2.12 7.16 13.26
C ILE A 165 0.99 7.75 14.11
N VAL A 166 -0.26 7.59 13.66
CA VAL A 166 -1.47 8.10 14.31
C VAL A 166 -2.32 6.91 14.75
N ASP A 167 -2.51 6.68 16.05
CA ASP A 167 -3.39 5.58 16.51
C ASP A 167 -4.84 5.84 16.03
N PRO A 168 -5.47 4.93 15.27
CA PRO A 168 -6.87 5.08 14.88
C PRO A 168 -7.86 4.88 16.03
N LYS A 169 -7.50 4.16 17.12
CA LYS A 169 -8.44 3.73 18.16
C LYS A 169 -9.21 4.87 18.85
N PRO A 170 -8.61 6.01 19.25
CA PRO A 170 -9.35 7.11 19.89
C PRO A 170 -10.41 7.73 18.97
N VAL A 171 -10.12 7.79 17.66
CA VAL A 171 -11.02 8.35 16.64
C VAL A 171 -12.11 7.34 16.24
N LEU A 172 -11.76 6.07 16.06
CA LEU A 172 -12.72 4.98 15.83
C LEU A 172 -13.76 4.90 16.94
N LYS A 173 -13.34 5.03 18.20
CA LYS A 173 -14.22 5.06 19.38
C LYS A 173 -15.15 6.28 19.43
N ALA A 174 -14.80 7.38 18.77
CA ALA A 174 -15.65 8.57 18.66
C ALA A 174 -16.65 8.51 17.49
N LEU A 175 -16.31 7.82 16.40
CA LEU A 175 -17.09 7.79 15.15
C LEU A 175 -18.58 7.40 15.32
N PRO A 176 -18.99 6.36 16.09
CA PRO A 176 -20.40 5.98 16.20
C PRO A 176 -21.32 7.12 16.69
N LYS A 177 -20.81 7.98 17.57
CA LYS A 177 -21.53 9.19 18.04
C LYS A 177 -21.75 10.20 16.91
N VAL A 178 -20.74 10.38 16.06
CA VAL A 178 -20.77 11.28 14.89
C VAL A 178 -21.70 10.74 13.80
N PHE A 179 -21.67 9.43 13.55
CA PHE A 179 -22.61 8.73 12.66
C PHE A 179 -24.08 8.86 13.12
N GLY A 180 -24.32 9.06 14.41
CA GLY A 180 -25.65 9.35 14.97
C GLY A 180 -26.11 10.82 14.86
N HIS A 181 -25.28 11.73 14.36
CA HIS A 181 -25.56 13.17 14.40
C HIS A 181 -26.66 13.61 13.42
N ALA A 182 -27.45 14.62 13.81
CA ALA A 182 -28.58 15.11 13.01
C ALA A 182 -28.15 15.75 11.68
N ASP A 183 -27.15 16.64 11.71
CA ASP A 183 -26.62 17.33 10.53
C ASP A 183 -26.08 16.34 9.50
N LYS A 184 -26.52 16.49 8.24
CA LYS A 184 -26.16 15.60 7.12
C LYS A 184 -24.67 15.68 6.74
N ASN A 185 -24.05 16.84 6.89
CA ASN A 185 -22.68 17.10 6.47
C ASN A 185 -21.69 16.52 7.50
N VAL A 186 -22.07 16.55 8.79
CA VAL A 186 -21.35 15.83 9.87
C VAL A 186 -21.31 14.33 9.59
N ARG A 187 -22.43 13.72 9.19
CA ARG A 187 -22.47 12.30 8.81
C ARG A 187 -21.70 11.99 7.52
N ALA A 188 -21.73 12.89 6.53
CA ALA A 188 -20.96 12.74 5.30
C ALA A 188 -19.44 12.78 5.54
N GLU A 189 -18.93 13.72 6.36
CA GLU A 189 -17.50 13.72 6.70
C GLU A 189 -17.11 12.58 7.66
N ALA A 190 -18.03 12.06 8.46
CA ALA A 190 -17.79 10.81 9.20
C ALA A 190 -17.60 9.61 8.26
N GLN A 191 -18.39 9.52 7.18
CA GLN A 191 -18.16 8.54 6.11
C GLN A 191 -16.79 8.77 5.45
N ASN A 192 -16.46 9.99 5.04
CA ASN A 192 -15.17 10.30 4.41
C ASN A 192 -13.96 9.95 5.29
N LEU A 193 -14.01 10.27 6.59
CA LEU A 193 -12.96 9.91 7.55
C LEU A 193 -12.87 8.38 7.72
N THR A 194 -14.00 7.68 7.74
CA THR A 194 -14.05 6.21 7.81
C THR A 194 -13.47 5.56 6.55
N VAL A 195 -13.69 6.16 5.37
CA VAL A 195 -13.13 5.70 4.09
C VAL A 195 -11.62 5.91 4.04
N GLU A 196 -11.10 7.04 4.53
CA GLU A 196 -9.63 7.23 4.68
C GLU A 196 -9.06 6.20 5.68
N LEU A 197 -9.68 5.99 6.84
CA LEU A 197 -9.22 4.95 7.77
C LEU A 197 -9.27 3.54 7.15
N TYR A 198 -10.27 3.23 6.31
CA TYR A 198 -10.30 1.98 5.55
C TYR A 198 -9.20 1.90 4.48
N ARG A 199 -8.75 3.02 3.89
CA ARG A 199 -7.63 3.05 2.95
C ARG A 199 -6.34 2.51 3.59
N TRP A 200 -6.09 2.87 4.86
CA TRP A 200 -4.94 2.41 5.65
C TRP A 200 -5.10 1.03 6.28
N LEU A 201 -6.31 0.68 6.73
CA LEU A 201 -6.56 -0.50 7.57
C LEU A 201 -7.26 -1.65 6.84
N LYS A 202 -7.82 -1.38 5.66
CA LYS A 202 -8.67 -2.28 4.87
C LYS A 202 -9.68 -3.00 5.80
N GLU A 203 -9.88 -4.31 5.66
CA GLU A 203 -10.86 -5.06 6.49
C GLU A 203 -10.54 -5.07 8.00
N ALA A 204 -9.31 -4.77 8.42
CA ALA A 204 -8.92 -4.73 9.84
C ALA A 204 -9.58 -3.60 10.65
N ILE A 205 -10.18 -2.60 10.00
CA ILE A 205 -10.98 -1.57 10.68
C ILE A 205 -12.24 -2.16 11.33
N LYS A 206 -12.83 -3.23 10.75
CA LYS A 206 -14.19 -3.67 11.11
C LYS A 206 -14.31 -4.20 12.55
N PRO A 207 -13.40 -5.06 13.06
CA PRO A 207 -13.46 -5.53 14.45
C PRO A 207 -13.40 -4.43 15.52
N LEU A 208 -12.99 -3.20 15.17
CA LEU A 208 -12.69 -2.13 16.13
C LEU A 208 -13.87 -1.22 16.47
N PHE A 209 -14.89 -1.12 15.58
CA PHE A 209 -16.03 -0.19 15.75
C PHE A 209 -17.30 -0.57 14.95
N TRP A 210 -17.25 -1.56 14.06
CA TRP A 210 -18.33 -1.83 13.10
C TRP A 210 -19.64 -2.28 13.76
N GLY A 211 -19.53 -2.97 14.91
CA GLY A 211 -20.67 -3.42 15.70
C GLY A 211 -21.50 -2.29 16.33
N ASP A 212 -20.91 -1.10 16.50
CA ASP A 212 -21.58 0.09 17.03
C ASP A 212 -22.35 0.87 15.95
N LEU A 213 -22.22 0.49 14.67
CA LEU A 213 -22.92 1.09 13.54
C LEU A 213 -24.23 0.36 13.22
N LYS A 214 -25.22 1.08 12.69
CA LYS A 214 -26.45 0.48 12.19
C LYS A 214 -26.19 -0.28 10.89
N THR A 215 -26.91 -1.37 10.64
CA THR A 215 -26.73 -2.22 9.44
C THR A 215 -26.79 -1.45 8.11
N VAL A 216 -27.62 -0.41 8.01
CA VAL A 216 -27.66 0.47 6.82
C VAL A 216 -26.35 1.26 6.65
N GLN A 217 -25.77 1.75 7.74
CA GLN A 217 -24.49 2.49 7.72
C GLN A 217 -23.32 1.55 7.38
N GLN A 218 -23.37 0.30 7.85
CA GLN A 218 -22.43 -0.75 7.45
C GLN A 218 -22.50 -1.02 5.94
N GLN A 219 -23.71 -1.16 5.38
CA GLN A 219 -23.93 -1.36 3.93
C GLN A 219 -23.48 -0.15 3.09
N ASP A 220 -23.79 1.07 3.54
CA ASP A 220 -23.32 2.30 2.88
C ASP A 220 -21.79 2.39 2.87
N LEU A 221 -21.13 2.00 3.97
CA LEU A 221 -19.67 2.00 4.08
C LEU A 221 -19.01 0.89 3.26
N ASP A 222 -19.51 -0.35 3.29
CA ASP A 222 -18.98 -1.44 2.47
C ASP A 222 -19.01 -1.09 0.98
N LYS A 223 -20.07 -0.41 0.52
CA LYS A 223 -20.17 0.10 -0.86
C LYS A 223 -19.14 1.20 -1.17
N LEU A 224 -18.78 2.04 -0.21
CA LEU A 224 -17.70 3.02 -0.38
C LEU A 224 -16.32 2.35 -0.38
N PHE A 225 -16.16 1.27 0.39
CA PHE A 225 -14.92 0.49 0.47
C PHE A 225 -14.62 -0.29 -0.82
N GLU A 226 -15.63 -0.66 -1.63
CA GLU A 226 -15.43 -1.34 -2.92
C GLU A 226 -14.49 -0.60 -3.88
N GLY A 227 -14.51 0.74 -3.90
CA GLY A 227 -13.55 1.54 -4.68
C GLY A 227 -12.14 1.45 -4.10
N VAL A 228 -12.00 1.67 -2.79
CA VAL A 228 -10.72 1.69 -2.06
C VAL A 228 -10.05 0.32 -1.97
N LYS A 229 -10.78 -0.77 -2.25
CA LYS A 229 -10.21 -2.12 -2.41
C LYS A 229 -9.29 -2.25 -3.62
N GLN A 230 -9.51 -1.47 -4.67
CA GLN A 230 -8.69 -1.48 -5.90
C GLN A 230 -7.54 -0.46 -5.86
N GLU A 231 -7.52 0.43 -4.87
CA GLU A 231 -6.41 1.36 -4.68
C GLU A 231 -5.17 0.67 -4.08
N PRO A 232 -3.95 1.03 -4.53
CA PRO A 232 -2.71 0.53 -3.95
C PRO A 232 -2.61 0.91 -2.46
N PRO A 233 -1.75 0.24 -1.67
CA PRO A 233 -1.50 0.61 -0.28
C PRO A 233 -1.13 2.11 -0.17
N PRO A 234 -1.73 2.85 0.77
CA PRO A 234 -1.39 4.26 0.97
C PRO A 234 0.05 4.39 1.49
N LYS A 235 0.78 5.36 0.94
CA LYS A 235 2.11 5.75 1.42
C LYS A 235 2.01 7.01 2.28
N GLN A 236 2.92 7.15 3.24
CA GLN A 236 3.02 8.33 4.11
C GLN A 236 3.46 9.56 3.29
N GLU A 237 2.72 10.66 3.35
CA GLU A 237 3.03 11.89 2.59
C GLU A 237 3.90 12.89 3.37
N ARG A 238 3.83 12.87 4.71
CA ARG A 238 4.70 13.66 5.60
C ARG A 238 5.32 12.80 6.68
N PHE A 239 6.64 12.89 6.82
CA PHE A 239 7.42 12.17 7.83
C PHE A 239 7.63 13.04 9.07
N THR A 240 7.53 12.48 10.27
CA THR A 240 7.85 13.21 11.51
C THR A 240 9.34 13.56 11.57
N LYS A 241 9.70 14.56 12.37
CA LYS A 241 11.09 15.01 12.52
C LYS A 241 12.03 13.87 12.93
N ALA A 242 11.57 12.99 13.83
CA ALA A 242 12.30 11.78 14.21
C ALA A 242 12.50 10.77 13.05
N GLN A 243 11.54 10.66 12.12
CA GLN A 243 11.72 9.87 10.89
C GLN A 243 12.71 10.55 9.94
N GLN A 244 12.59 11.88 9.72
CA GLN A 244 13.49 12.67 8.87
C GLN A 244 14.95 12.55 9.33
N ASP A 245 15.19 12.71 10.64
CA ASP A 245 16.54 12.66 11.23
C ASP A 245 17.13 11.24 11.18
N ALA A 246 16.30 10.20 11.30
CA ALA A 246 16.73 8.81 11.12
C ALA A 246 17.11 8.49 9.67
N MET A 247 16.36 9.01 8.69
CA MET A 247 16.70 8.88 7.26
C MET A 247 18.00 9.62 6.93
N ALA A 248 18.15 10.86 7.41
CA ALA A 248 19.37 11.65 7.21
C ALA A 248 20.60 10.98 7.84
N ALA A 249 20.46 10.38 9.03
CA ALA A 249 21.54 9.64 9.68
C ALA A 249 21.96 8.37 8.91
N ALA A 250 21.04 7.74 8.16
CA ALA A 250 21.36 6.59 7.31
C ALA A 250 22.08 7.03 6.03
N SER A 251 21.61 8.09 5.36
CA SER A 251 22.26 8.64 4.15
C SER A 251 23.62 9.28 4.41
N ALA A 252 23.99 9.56 5.66
CA ALA A 252 25.27 10.13 6.05
C ALA A 252 26.41 9.10 6.27
N ALA A 253 26.17 7.80 6.01
CA ALA A 253 27.22 6.79 6.06
C ALA A 253 28.21 6.95 4.88
N PRO A 254 29.54 6.95 5.11
CA PRO A 254 30.51 7.26 4.06
C PRO A 254 30.60 6.18 2.99
N GLU A 255 30.58 6.60 1.72
CA GLU A 255 30.54 5.70 0.55
C GLU A 255 31.76 4.77 0.46
N GLY A 256 31.47 3.48 0.27
CA GLY A 256 32.44 2.39 0.17
C GLY A 256 32.56 1.75 -1.22
N GLY A 257 32.11 2.43 -2.28
CA GLY A 257 32.48 2.11 -3.66
C GLY A 257 31.84 0.88 -4.32
N GLU A 258 30.53 0.91 -4.55
CA GLU A 258 29.92 0.42 -5.82
C GLU A 258 28.58 1.15 -6.02
N THR A 259 28.19 1.42 -7.28
CA THR A 259 27.02 2.27 -7.59
C THR A 259 25.71 1.54 -7.34
N VAL A 260 25.09 1.79 -6.18
CA VAL A 260 23.72 1.40 -5.87
C VAL A 260 22.79 2.57 -6.21
N GLU A 261 21.78 2.35 -7.03
CA GLU A 261 20.75 3.37 -7.29
C GLU A 261 19.98 3.67 -5.99
N GLY A 262 19.69 4.96 -5.74
CA GLY A 262 19.39 5.44 -4.39
C GLY A 262 18.27 4.69 -3.68
N GLU A 263 18.57 4.18 -2.48
CA GLU A 263 17.60 3.55 -1.58
C GLU A 263 16.53 4.58 -1.15
N GLN A 264 15.47 4.67 -1.93
CA GLN A 264 14.24 5.33 -1.50
C GLN A 264 13.69 4.56 -0.30
N TYR A 265 13.47 5.25 0.83
CA TYR A 265 12.74 4.70 1.97
C TYR A 265 11.26 4.50 1.60
N GLU A 266 10.98 3.49 0.79
CA GLU A 266 9.64 2.99 0.60
C GLU A 266 9.20 2.31 1.90
N ASP A 267 8.24 2.92 2.60
CA ASP A 267 7.36 2.20 3.55
C ASP A 267 6.48 1.24 2.73
N ASP A 268 7.12 0.20 2.20
CA ASP A 268 6.55 -0.64 1.16
C ASP A 268 5.60 -1.68 1.75
N GLY A 269 4.34 -1.27 1.84
CA GLY A 269 3.18 -2.15 1.78
C GLY A 269 2.95 -3.08 2.97
N ASP A 270 3.76 -3.00 4.04
CA ASP A 270 3.46 -3.65 5.31
C ASP A 270 2.19 -3.01 5.90
N GLU A 271 1.05 -3.66 5.62
CA GLU A 271 -0.31 -3.27 6.06
C GLU A 271 -0.32 -3.00 7.57
N VAL A 272 -1.15 -2.05 8.01
CA VAL A 272 -1.34 -1.80 9.45
C VAL A 272 -2.13 -2.96 10.03
N ASP A 273 -1.37 -3.94 10.53
CA ASP A 273 -1.87 -5.25 10.92
C ASP A 273 -2.94 -5.13 12.01
N GLY A 274 -4.13 -5.68 11.73
CA GLY A 274 -5.28 -5.62 12.64
C GLY A 274 -4.99 -6.19 14.03
N PHE A 275 -3.97 -7.04 14.16
CA PHE A 275 -3.47 -7.51 15.44
C PHE A 275 -2.88 -6.39 16.32
N ASP A 276 -2.21 -5.39 15.75
CA ASP A 276 -1.59 -4.31 16.54
C ASP A 276 -2.62 -3.23 16.93
N LEU A 277 -3.71 -3.15 16.18
CA LEU A 277 -4.88 -2.38 16.56
C LEU A 277 -5.75 -3.07 17.61
N ALA A 278 -5.86 -4.40 17.59
CA ALA A 278 -6.61 -5.15 18.59
C ALA A 278 -6.11 -4.94 20.05
N GLU A 279 -7.04 -4.84 20.99
CA GLU A 279 -6.73 -4.84 22.42
C GLU A 279 -6.34 -6.25 22.90
N PRO A 280 -5.27 -6.44 23.71
CA PRO A 280 -4.88 -7.76 24.19
C PRO A 280 -5.90 -8.35 25.17
N VAL A 281 -6.54 -9.46 24.78
CA VAL A 281 -7.57 -10.13 25.60
C VAL A 281 -6.94 -11.09 26.59
N GLU A 282 -7.31 -10.99 27.87
CA GLU A 282 -7.03 -12.03 28.86
C GLU A 282 -7.94 -13.25 28.62
N ILE A 283 -7.33 -14.36 28.21
CA ILE A 283 -8.08 -15.60 27.92
C ILE A 283 -8.14 -16.56 29.11
N LEU A 284 -7.21 -16.49 30.08
CA LEU A 284 -7.21 -17.38 31.26
C LEU A 284 -8.55 -17.38 32.03
N PRO A 285 -9.23 -16.25 32.29
CA PRO A 285 -10.54 -16.27 32.96
C PRO A 285 -11.69 -16.88 32.13
N LYS A 286 -11.44 -17.21 30.86
CA LYS A 286 -12.39 -17.85 29.93
C LYS A 286 -12.07 -19.33 29.67
N VAL A 287 -10.92 -19.82 30.13
CA VAL A 287 -10.55 -21.23 30.03
C VAL A 287 -11.29 -22.02 31.13
N PRO A 288 -11.89 -23.19 30.83
CA PRO A 288 -12.50 -24.03 31.86
C PRO A 288 -11.48 -24.47 32.92
N ASN A 289 -11.82 -24.29 34.21
CA ASN A 289 -10.93 -24.67 35.32
C ASN A 289 -10.61 -26.17 35.34
N ASP A 290 -11.51 -27.00 34.84
CA ASP A 290 -11.40 -28.46 34.72
C ASP A 290 -10.76 -28.92 33.39
N LEU A 291 -10.26 -28.01 32.55
CA LEU A 291 -9.70 -28.33 31.22
C LEU A 291 -8.68 -29.49 31.28
N LEU A 292 -7.73 -29.46 32.21
CA LEU A 292 -6.68 -30.49 32.28
C LEU A 292 -7.24 -31.86 32.69
N ASP A 293 -8.26 -31.89 33.55
CA ASP A 293 -8.94 -33.11 33.98
C ASP A 293 -9.81 -33.68 32.85
N GLN A 294 -10.58 -32.83 32.16
CA GLN A 294 -11.36 -33.21 30.98
C GLN A 294 -10.48 -33.78 29.87
N LEU A 295 -9.33 -33.14 29.59
CA LEU A 295 -8.32 -33.64 28.63
C LEU A 295 -7.63 -34.94 29.08
N SER A 296 -7.79 -35.34 30.35
CA SER A 296 -7.34 -36.65 30.86
C SER A 296 -8.41 -37.74 30.77
N SER A 297 -9.68 -37.40 30.55
CA SER A 297 -10.79 -38.35 30.49
C SER A 297 -10.54 -39.45 29.46
N SER A 298 -10.89 -40.70 29.80
CA SER A 298 -10.81 -41.83 28.87
C SER A 298 -11.74 -41.69 27.67
N LYS A 299 -12.88 -40.99 27.84
CA LYS A 299 -13.83 -40.72 26.76
C LYS A 299 -13.30 -39.61 25.85
N TRP A 300 -13.16 -39.93 24.56
CA TRP A 300 -12.67 -38.97 23.56
C TRP A 300 -13.59 -37.77 23.37
N LYS A 301 -14.89 -37.92 23.66
CA LYS A 301 -15.87 -36.84 23.53
C LYS A 301 -15.63 -35.75 24.58
N ASP A 302 -15.50 -36.13 25.85
CA ASP A 302 -15.13 -35.25 26.97
C ASP A 302 -13.87 -34.41 26.60
N ARG A 303 -12.82 -35.08 26.10
CA ARG A 303 -11.58 -34.42 25.62
C ARG A 303 -11.82 -33.45 24.46
N LYS A 304 -12.64 -33.83 23.47
CA LYS A 304 -12.96 -32.98 22.31
C LYS A 304 -13.77 -31.75 22.72
N ASP A 305 -14.81 -31.94 23.52
CA ASP A 305 -15.75 -30.88 23.89
C ASP A 305 -15.05 -29.86 24.82
N ALA A 306 -14.06 -30.28 25.63
CA ALA A 306 -13.16 -29.38 26.35
C ALA A 306 -12.19 -28.61 25.44
N LEU A 307 -11.70 -29.21 24.35
CA LEU A 307 -10.93 -28.50 23.33
C LEU A 307 -11.79 -27.49 22.54
N ASP A 308 -13.07 -27.75 22.30
CA ASP A 308 -13.96 -26.78 21.64
C ASP A 308 -14.24 -25.57 22.55
N ALA A 309 -14.36 -25.79 23.86
CA ALA A 309 -14.44 -24.71 24.85
C ALA A 309 -13.14 -23.88 24.87
N LEU A 310 -11.97 -24.52 24.86
CA LEU A 310 -10.69 -23.85 24.73
C LEU A 310 -10.55 -23.08 23.40
N TYR A 311 -10.93 -23.69 22.28
CA TYR A 311 -10.95 -23.05 20.96
C TYR A 311 -11.79 -21.76 20.98
N THR A 312 -12.96 -21.81 21.63
CA THR A 312 -13.85 -20.64 21.79
C THR A 312 -13.20 -19.55 22.65
N ALA A 313 -12.46 -19.89 23.70
CA ALA A 313 -11.72 -18.94 24.52
C ALA A 313 -10.51 -18.32 23.78
N LEU A 314 -9.86 -19.07 22.88
CA LEU A 314 -8.70 -18.65 22.09
C LEU A 314 -9.05 -17.89 20.80
N ASN A 315 -10.30 -17.95 20.33
CA ASN A 315 -10.73 -17.31 19.09
C ASN A 315 -10.96 -15.79 19.28
N VAL A 316 -9.87 -15.09 19.60
CA VAL A 316 -9.81 -13.64 19.84
C VAL A 316 -8.72 -13.01 18.95
N PRO A 317 -8.85 -11.75 18.51
CA PRO A 317 -7.87 -11.16 17.59
C PRO A 317 -6.46 -11.03 18.16
N LYS A 318 -6.32 -10.83 19.48
CA LYS A 318 -5.06 -10.70 20.21
C LYS A 318 -5.19 -11.30 21.61
N ILE A 319 -4.25 -12.13 22.01
CA ILE A 319 -4.16 -12.74 23.34
C ILE A 319 -3.12 -11.95 24.14
N LYS A 320 -3.41 -11.64 25.41
CA LYS A 320 -2.42 -11.05 26.33
C LYS A 320 -1.44 -12.11 26.80
N ASP A 321 -0.15 -11.78 26.89
CA ASP A 321 0.87 -12.68 27.44
C ASP A 321 0.52 -13.18 28.86
N GLY A 322 0.90 -14.43 29.14
CA GLY A 322 0.60 -15.11 30.39
C GLY A 322 1.24 -16.50 30.51
N PRO A 323 1.03 -17.18 31.64
CA PRO A 323 1.49 -18.55 31.89
C PRO A 323 0.58 -19.58 31.19
N TYR A 324 0.84 -19.83 29.90
CA TYR A 324 0.07 -20.79 29.09
C TYR A 324 0.69 -22.19 29.01
N ASP A 325 1.80 -22.38 29.74
CA ASP A 325 2.70 -23.53 29.68
C ASP A 325 2.02 -24.89 29.83
N ASP A 326 1.08 -25.05 30.76
CA ASP A 326 0.35 -26.31 30.95
C ASP A 326 -0.72 -26.57 29.89
N ILE A 327 -1.35 -25.52 29.36
CA ILE A 327 -2.29 -25.62 28.24
C ILE A 327 -1.54 -26.04 26.97
N VAL A 328 -0.37 -25.45 26.72
CA VAL A 328 0.53 -25.81 25.61
C VAL A 328 1.01 -27.26 25.75
N ARG A 329 1.44 -27.70 26.95
CA ARG A 329 1.79 -29.11 27.22
C ARG A 329 0.61 -30.06 26.99
N ALA A 330 -0.60 -29.68 27.38
CA ALA A 330 -1.81 -30.48 27.16
C ALA A 330 -2.15 -30.59 25.66
N LEU A 331 -2.08 -29.49 24.90
CA LEU A 331 -2.28 -29.47 23.45
C LEU A 331 -1.24 -30.33 22.71
N ALA A 332 0.03 -30.27 23.11
CA ALA A 332 1.09 -31.13 22.59
C ALA A 332 0.83 -32.63 22.88
N LYS A 333 0.30 -32.96 24.07
CA LYS A 333 -0.14 -34.32 24.41
C LYS A 333 -1.32 -34.78 23.52
N CYS A 334 -2.28 -33.89 23.23
CA CYS A 334 -3.42 -34.18 22.36
C CYS A 334 -3.02 -34.50 20.90
N MET A 335 -1.86 -34.05 20.41
CA MET A 335 -1.34 -34.49 19.09
C MET A 335 -1.12 -36.01 19.02
N LYS A 336 -0.93 -36.68 20.17
CA LYS A 336 -0.72 -38.14 20.26
C LYS A 336 -2.00 -38.93 20.56
N ASP A 337 -3.18 -38.28 20.53
CA ASP A 337 -4.48 -38.92 20.80
C ASP A 337 -4.85 -39.99 19.76
N ALA A 338 -5.56 -41.03 20.18
CA ALA A 338 -6.08 -42.06 19.29
C ALA A 338 -7.25 -41.57 18.42
N ASN A 339 -8.05 -40.62 18.90
CA ASN A 339 -9.19 -40.08 18.18
C ASN A 339 -8.82 -38.82 17.37
N ILE A 340 -9.02 -38.89 16.06
CA ILE A 340 -8.58 -37.85 15.13
C ILE A 340 -9.34 -36.52 15.26
N ALA A 341 -10.56 -36.53 15.82
CA ALA A 341 -11.30 -35.30 16.08
C ALA A 341 -10.64 -34.47 17.19
N VAL A 342 -10.17 -35.12 18.26
CA VAL A 342 -9.41 -34.48 19.35
C VAL A 342 -8.13 -33.84 18.80
N VAL A 343 -7.40 -34.56 17.94
CA VAL A 343 -6.19 -34.05 17.25
C VAL A 343 -6.51 -32.81 16.41
N THR A 344 -7.62 -32.84 15.66
CA THR A 344 -8.02 -31.73 14.76
C THR A 344 -8.31 -30.45 15.55
N VAL A 345 -9.12 -30.54 16.63
CA VAL A 345 -9.43 -29.35 17.44
C VAL A 345 -8.20 -28.87 18.21
N ALA A 346 -7.35 -29.77 18.70
CA ALA A 346 -6.09 -29.37 19.35
C ALA A 346 -5.12 -28.65 18.38
N ALA A 347 -5.02 -29.09 17.12
CA ALA A 347 -4.22 -28.40 16.11
C ALA A 347 -4.77 -26.98 15.84
N ASN A 348 -6.09 -26.86 15.71
CA ASN A 348 -6.75 -25.56 15.57
C ASN A 348 -6.51 -24.64 16.78
N CYS A 349 -6.51 -25.17 18.00
CA CYS A 349 -6.18 -24.42 19.21
C CYS A 349 -4.73 -23.93 19.21
N ILE A 350 -3.75 -24.76 18.80
CA ILE A 350 -2.34 -24.35 18.66
C ILE A 350 -2.22 -23.24 17.61
N GLY A 351 -2.91 -23.37 16.47
CA GLY A 351 -2.95 -22.36 15.42
C GLY A 351 -3.51 -21.02 15.89
N LEU A 352 -4.60 -21.02 16.68
CA LEU A 352 -5.13 -19.80 17.30
C LEU A 352 -4.17 -19.20 18.33
N PHE A 353 -3.54 -20.03 19.18
CA PHE A 353 -2.54 -19.55 20.15
C PHE A 353 -1.36 -18.85 19.47
N ALA A 354 -0.81 -19.46 18.40
CA ALA A 354 0.31 -18.91 17.66
C ALA A 354 -0.05 -17.57 16.96
N LYS A 355 -1.23 -17.50 16.32
CA LYS A 355 -1.74 -16.24 15.74
C LYS A 355 -2.01 -15.17 16.81
N GLY A 356 -2.56 -15.57 17.96
CA GLY A 356 -3.00 -14.70 19.04
C GLY A 356 -1.88 -14.14 19.92
N LEU A 357 -0.74 -14.83 20.04
CA LEU A 357 0.44 -14.38 20.80
C LEU A 357 1.61 -13.89 19.94
N ARG A 358 1.69 -14.29 18.66
CA ARG A 358 2.83 -14.01 17.76
C ARG A 358 4.17 -14.36 18.43
N SER A 359 5.09 -13.41 18.55
CA SER A 359 6.42 -13.62 19.16
C SER A 359 6.35 -14.17 20.60
N GLY A 360 5.28 -13.87 21.36
CA GLY A 360 5.01 -14.47 22.68
C GLY A 360 4.82 -16.00 22.63
N PHE A 361 4.59 -16.58 21.45
CA PHE A 361 4.49 -18.02 21.22
C PHE A 361 5.85 -18.72 20.96
N SER A 362 6.93 -18.02 20.60
CA SER A 362 8.22 -18.67 20.24
C SER A 362 8.72 -19.65 21.33
N LYS A 363 8.66 -19.23 22.60
CA LYS A 363 8.96 -20.08 23.79
C LYS A 363 8.18 -21.40 23.84
N TYR A 364 7.02 -21.49 23.20
CA TYR A 364 6.14 -22.66 23.16
C TYR A 364 6.35 -23.55 21.93
N ARG A 365 6.98 -23.03 20.85
CA ARG A 365 7.21 -23.73 19.59
C ARG A 365 7.87 -25.09 19.76
N GLN A 366 8.92 -25.17 20.58
CA GLN A 366 9.68 -26.41 20.82
C GLN A 366 8.87 -27.49 21.56
N THR A 367 7.76 -27.12 22.22
CA THR A 367 6.83 -28.08 22.86
C THR A 367 5.82 -28.66 21.87
N VAL A 368 5.42 -27.91 20.83
CA VAL A 368 4.34 -28.31 19.90
C VAL A 368 4.83 -28.83 18.54
N LEU A 369 5.99 -28.37 18.05
CA LEU A 369 6.42 -28.62 16.66
C LEU A 369 6.63 -30.12 16.37
N SER A 370 7.50 -30.82 17.10
CA SER A 370 7.67 -32.29 16.97
C SER A 370 6.36 -33.08 17.06
N PRO A 371 5.50 -32.90 18.08
CA PRO A 371 4.22 -33.62 18.15
C PRO A 371 3.29 -33.38 16.96
N MET A 372 3.28 -32.18 16.37
CA MET A 372 2.51 -31.88 15.16
C MET A 372 3.14 -32.52 13.91
N MET A 373 4.45 -32.46 13.78
CA MET A 373 5.22 -33.04 12.66
C MET A 373 5.15 -34.58 12.66
N GLU A 374 5.25 -35.23 13.82
CA GLU A 374 4.94 -36.66 13.99
C GLU A 374 3.52 -37.00 13.50
N ARG A 375 2.57 -36.05 13.60
CA ARG A 375 1.16 -36.25 13.26
C ARG A 375 0.81 -35.98 11.80
N LEU A 376 1.75 -35.47 10.99
CA LEU A 376 1.62 -35.40 9.52
C LEU A 376 1.52 -36.77 8.81
N LYS A 377 1.51 -37.88 9.56
CA LYS A 377 1.20 -39.23 9.07
C LYS A 377 -0.25 -39.43 8.62
N GLU A 378 -1.14 -38.49 8.93
CA GLU A 378 -2.59 -38.61 8.75
C GLU A 378 -3.02 -38.30 7.31
N LYS A 379 -3.72 -39.25 6.67
CA LYS A 379 -4.08 -39.18 5.25
C LYS A 379 -5.41 -38.49 4.95
N LYS A 380 -6.21 -38.15 5.97
CA LYS A 380 -7.49 -37.47 5.76
C LYS A 380 -7.21 -35.98 5.50
N GLN A 381 -7.52 -35.49 4.30
CA GLN A 381 -7.18 -34.14 3.86
C GLN A 381 -7.54 -33.05 4.89
N SER A 382 -8.78 -33.05 5.39
CA SER A 382 -9.26 -32.08 6.39
C SER A 382 -8.48 -32.04 7.72
N VAL A 383 -7.66 -33.06 8.00
CA VAL A 383 -6.79 -33.15 9.19
C VAL A 383 -5.37 -32.71 8.83
N ALA A 384 -4.88 -33.08 7.64
CA ALA A 384 -3.64 -32.56 7.09
C ALA A 384 -3.71 -31.03 6.89
N ASP A 385 -4.86 -30.51 6.45
CA ASP A 385 -5.13 -29.07 6.32
C ASP A 385 -5.06 -28.36 7.68
N ALA A 386 -5.69 -28.93 8.71
CA ALA A 386 -5.69 -28.37 10.07
C ALA A 386 -4.29 -28.38 10.70
N LEU A 387 -3.55 -29.49 10.56
CA LEU A 387 -2.15 -29.59 10.98
C LEU A 387 -1.26 -28.61 10.20
N GLY A 388 -1.44 -28.51 8.87
CA GLY A 388 -0.70 -27.60 8.01
C GLY A 388 -0.92 -26.13 8.36
N GLN A 389 -2.17 -25.69 8.50
CA GLN A 389 -2.51 -24.33 8.92
C GLN A 389 -1.98 -24.00 10.31
N ALA A 390 -1.99 -24.96 11.24
CA ALA A 390 -1.44 -24.77 12.57
C ALA A 390 0.10 -24.68 12.54
N LEU A 391 0.79 -25.54 11.78
CA LEU A 391 2.24 -25.46 11.56
C LEU A 391 2.66 -24.13 10.92
N ASP A 392 1.92 -23.67 9.90
CA ASP A 392 2.15 -22.39 9.24
C ASP A 392 1.95 -21.22 10.21
N SER A 393 0.97 -21.32 11.11
CA SER A 393 0.74 -20.32 12.17
C SER A 393 1.89 -20.29 13.19
N VAL A 394 2.41 -21.46 13.58
CA VAL A 394 3.60 -21.58 14.44
C VAL A 394 4.82 -20.99 13.75
N PHE A 395 5.04 -21.25 12.45
CA PHE A 395 6.12 -20.65 11.68
C PHE A 395 6.03 -19.11 11.63
N ILE A 396 4.84 -18.56 11.33
CA ILE A 396 4.60 -17.09 11.30
C ILE A 396 4.79 -16.44 12.68
N SER A 397 4.61 -17.20 13.76
CA SER A 397 4.89 -16.75 15.15
C SER A 397 6.36 -16.86 15.57
N THR A 398 7.22 -17.38 14.70
CA THR A 398 8.66 -17.64 14.91
C THR A 398 9.48 -17.23 13.68
N ASN A 399 10.53 -17.97 13.32
CA ASN A 399 11.40 -17.72 12.18
C ASN A 399 12.00 -19.03 11.64
N LEU A 400 12.65 -18.97 10.48
CA LEU A 400 13.26 -20.14 9.85
C LEU A 400 14.40 -20.73 10.68
N SER A 401 15.30 -19.90 11.22
CA SER A 401 16.46 -20.33 11.99
C SER A 401 16.08 -21.21 13.19
N GLU A 402 15.04 -20.83 13.94
CA GLU A 402 14.50 -21.63 15.04
C GLU A 402 13.95 -22.98 14.56
N CYS A 403 13.19 -23.00 13.46
CA CYS A 403 12.47 -24.19 12.98
C CYS A 403 13.32 -25.17 12.18
N LEU A 404 14.42 -24.71 11.56
CA LEU A 404 15.06 -25.41 10.45
C LEU A 404 15.58 -26.81 10.81
N GLU A 405 16.35 -26.94 11.89
CA GLU A 405 16.95 -28.24 12.27
C GLU A 405 15.89 -29.34 12.47
N GLU A 406 14.77 -28.99 13.09
CA GLU A 406 13.66 -29.91 13.34
C GLU A 406 12.94 -30.29 12.03
N ILE A 407 12.66 -29.33 11.15
CA ILE A 407 12.08 -29.57 9.82
C ILE A 407 12.99 -30.49 8.98
N LEU A 408 14.31 -30.22 8.95
CA LEU A 408 15.27 -31.04 8.22
C LEU A 408 15.39 -32.46 8.80
N GLY A 409 15.25 -32.62 10.12
CA GLY A 409 15.12 -33.94 10.76
C GLY A 409 13.94 -34.74 10.21
N PHE A 410 12.75 -34.13 10.15
CA PHE A 410 11.54 -34.80 9.64
C PHE A 410 11.57 -35.08 8.12
N LEU A 411 12.40 -34.39 7.32
CA LEU A 411 12.65 -34.76 5.92
C LEU A 411 13.34 -36.12 5.76
N THR A 412 13.95 -36.67 6.81
CA THR A 412 14.53 -38.04 6.80
C THR A 412 13.58 -39.10 7.35
N HIS A 413 12.37 -38.71 7.77
CA HIS A 413 11.49 -39.59 8.55
C HIS A 413 11.00 -40.83 7.79
N LYS A 414 10.98 -41.97 8.50
CA LYS A 414 10.66 -43.32 7.99
C LYS A 414 9.24 -43.52 7.45
N ASN A 415 8.31 -42.60 7.70
CA ASN A 415 6.96 -42.62 7.11
C ASN A 415 6.93 -41.67 5.90
N PRO A 416 6.68 -42.18 4.67
CA PRO A 416 6.64 -41.35 3.46
C PRO A 416 5.66 -40.18 3.52
N GLN A 417 4.50 -40.32 4.18
CA GLN A 417 3.52 -39.24 4.31
C GLN A 417 4.10 -38.07 5.10
N VAL A 418 4.76 -38.35 6.23
CA VAL A 418 5.40 -37.34 7.06
C VAL A 418 6.50 -36.63 6.28
N LYS A 419 7.33 -37.38 5.51
CA LYS A 419 8.36 -36.78 4.64
C LYS A 419 7.74 -35.82 3.61
N GLN A 420 6.67 -36.23 2.94
CA GLN A 420 5.99 -35.43 1.90
C GLN A 420 5.32 -34.18 2.45
N GLU A 421 4.59 -34.26 3.58
CA GLU A 421 3.98 -33.08 4.19
C GLU A 421 5.02 -32.15 4.83
N THR A 422 6.12 -32.70 5.38
CA THR A 422 7.27 -31.90 5.85
C THR A 422 7.93 -31.14 4.70
N LEU A 423 8.05 -31.76 3.52
CA LEU A 423 8.59 -31.13 2.33
C LEU A 423 7.71 -29.96 1.86
N LYS A 424 6.38 -30.16 1.80
CA LYS A 424 5.44 -29.06 1.54
C LYS A 424 5.53 -27.96 2.59
N PHE A 425 5.70 -28.30 3.87
CA PHE A 425 5.83 -27.32 4.95
C PHE A 425 7.13 -26.50 4.82
N LEU A 426 8.27 -27.13 4.53
CA LEU A 426 9.52 -26.40 4.24
C LEU A 426 9.37 -25.44 3.06
N ILE A 427 8.70 -25.85 1.98
CA ILE A 427 8.43 -24.99 0.83
C ILE A 427 7.56 -23.78 1.25
N ARG A 428 6.52 -23.98 2.07
CA ARG A 428 5.72 -22.86 2.60
C ARG A 428 6.55 -21.95 3.53
N CYS A 429 7.43 -22.51 4.36
CA CYS A 429 8.36 -21.75 5.20
C CYS A 429 9.29 -20.86 4.34
N LEU A 430 9.90 -21.43 3.30
CA LEU A 430 10.79 -20.69 2.39
C LEU A 430 10.05 -19.61 1.59
N ARG A 431 8.78 -19.83 1.21
CA ARG A 431 7.97 -18.79 0.55
C ARG A 431 7.50 -17.68 1.50
N THR A 432 7.40 -17.95 2.80
CA THR A 432 6.84 -17.01 3.79
C THR A 432 7.84 -16.39 4.76
N THR A 433 9.10 -16.85 4.77
CA THR A 433 10.18 -16.19 5.52
C THR A 433 10.32 -14.73 5.07
N ARG A 434 10.52 -13.82 6.04
CA ARG A 434 10.78 -12.39 5.80
C ARG A 434 12.28 -12.09 5.71
N ASP A 435 13.07 -12.90 6.40
CA ASP A 435 14.53 -12.79 6.47
C ASP A 435 15.20 -13.79 5.50
N ILE A 436 16.32 -13.37 4.91
CA ILE A 436 17.19 -14.23 4.09
C ILE A 436 17.89 -15.27 5.01
N PRO A 437 17.85 -16.58 4.67
CA PRO A 437 18.56 -17.61 5.44
C PRO A 437 20.07 -17.36 5.50
N ALA A 438 20.68 -17.60 6.66
CA ALA A 438 22.12 -17.44 6.84
C ALA A 438 22.89 -18.46 5.99
N LYS A 439 24.12 -18.13 5.56
CA LYS A 439 24.98 -19.03 4.75
C LYS A 439 25.03 -20.51 5.21
N PRO A 440 25.16 -20.87 6.51
CA PRO A 440 25.09 -22.27 6.93
C PRO A 440 23.70 -22.91 6.72
N GLU A 441 22.63 -22.15 6.92
CA GLU A 441 21.25 -22.59 6.70
C GLU A 441 20.98 -22.84 5.22
N VAL A 442 21.41 -21.92 4.34
CA VAL A 442 21.37 -22.09 2.87
C VAL A 442 22.04 -23.40 2.47
N LYS A 443 23.23 -23.70 3.01
CA LYS A 443 23.92 -24.97 2.76
C LYS A 443 23.11 -26.18 3.25
N LEU A 444 22.55 -26.14 4.46
CA LEU A 444 21.75 -27.24 5.02
C LEU A 444 20.47 -27.51 4.21
N ILE A 445 19.76 -26.46 3.80
CA ILE A 445 18.56 -26.53 2.96
C ILE A 445 18.92 -27.06 1.56
N ALA A 446 20.00 -26.55 0.96
CA ALA A 446 20.45 -27.00 -0.36
C ALA A 446 20.91 -28.45 -0.35
N GLU A 447 21.66 -28.89 0.67
CA GLU A 447 22.02 -30.30 0.84
C GLU A 447 20.78 -31.19 1.00
N ALA A 448 19.75 -30.75 1.73
CA ALA A 448 18.51 -31.50 1.87
C ALA A 448 17.73 -31.59 0.54
N GLY A 449 17.61 -30.48 -0.19
CA GLY A 449 17.02 -30.44 -1.54
C GLY A 449 17.74 -31.37 -2.51
N THR A 450 19.07 -31.31 -2.58
CA THR A 450 19.90 -32.17 -3.44
C THR A 450 19.81 -33.65 -3.06
N LYS A 451 19.68 -33.99 -1.77
CA LYS A 451 19.39 -35.37 -1.34
C LYS A 451 18.01 -35.82 -1.83
N LEU A 452 16.98 -34.98 -1.68
CA LEU A 452 15.61 -35.28 -2.15
C LEU A 452 15.52 -35.50 -3.68
N LEU A 453 16.35 -34.82 -4.49
CA LEU A 453 16.47 -35.07 -5.94
C LEU A 453 16.85 -36.53 -6.30
N THR A 454 17.39 -37.31 -5.35
CA THR A 454 17.80 -38.71 -5.56
C THR A 454 16.81 -39.75 -5.01
N GLU A 455 15.72 -39.31 -4.37
CA GLU A 455 14.70 -40.23 -3.83
C GLU A 455 13.97 -41.02 -4.92
N SER A 456 13.51 -42.24 -4.59
CA SER A 456 12.76 -43.10 -5.50
C SER A 456 11.38 -42.55 -5.87
N SER A 457 10.73 -41.80 -4.96
CA SER A 457 9.44 -41.16 -5.20
C SER A 457 9.60 -39.88 -6.03
N GLU A 458 8.83 -39.77 -7.13
CA GLU A 458 8.80 -38.56 -7.94
C GLU A 458 8.36 -37.31 -7.15
N VAL A 459 7.39 -37.46 -6.24
CA VAL A 459 6.92 -36.36 -5.37
C VAL A 459 8.07 -35.77 -4.55
N ASN A 460 8.96 -36.63 -4.05
CA ASN A 460 10.12 -36.21 -3.26
C ASN A 460 11.16 -35.51 -4.16
N ARG A 461 11.40 -36.01 -5.38
CA ARG A 461 12.31 -35.37 -6.35
C ARG A 461 11.78 -34.02 -6.83
N ALA A 462 10.48 -33.92 -7.11
CA ALA A 462 9.83 -32.68 -7.52
C ALA A 462 9.88 -31.63 -6.41
N GLY A 463 9.48 -31.99 -5.18
CA GLY A 463 9.60 -31.08 -4.03
C GLY A 463 11.05 -30.73 -3.67
N GLY A 464 12.02 -31.62 -3.92
CA GLY A 464 13.44 -31.32 -3.80
C GLY A 464 13.92 -30.24 -4.79
N ALA A 465 13.43 -30.30 -6.03
CA ALA A 465 13.65 -29.25 -7.02
C ALA A 465 12.93 -27.94 -6.65
N GLU A 466 11.73 -28.03 -6.07
CA GLU A 466 10.96 -26.86 -5.61
C GLU A 466 11.59 -26.16 -4.42
N VAL A 467 12.17 -26.90 -3.46
CA VAL A 467 12.99 -26.35 -2.37
C VAL A 467 14.19 -25.59 -2.92
N LEU A 468 14.93 -26.18 -3.88
CA LEU A 468 16.10 -25.53 -4.49
C LEU A 468 15.71 -24.31 -5.34
N GLY A 469 14.63 -24.37 -6.11
CA GLY A 469 14.13 -23.24 -6.90
C GLY A 469 13.61 -22.10 -6.04
N THR A 470 12.89 -22.41 -4.96
CA THR A 470 12.43 -21.40 -3.98
C THR A 470 13.62 -20.78 -3.25
N LEU A 471 14.60 -21.56 -2.80
CA LEU A 471 15.82 -21.05 -2.18
C LEU A 471 16.64 -20.18 -3.15
N MET A 472 16.70 -20.54 -4.43
CA MET A 472 17.31 -19.72 -5.48
C MET A 472 16.58 -18.40 -5.71
N LYS A 473 15.27 -18.34 -5.46
CA LYS A 473 14.50 -17.10 -5.53
C LYS A 473 14.81 -16.15 -4.37
N ILE A 474 15.15 -16.69 -3.19
CA ILE A 474 15.56 -15.92 -2.00
C ILE A 474 17.02 -15.46 -2.11
N MET A 475 17.91 -16.33 -2.60
CA MET A 475 19.36 -16.08 -2.59
C MET A 475 19.91 -15.44 -3.87
N GLY A 476 19.15 -15.49 -4.97
CA GLY A 476 19.63 -15.17 -6.32
C GLY A 476 20.47 -16.30 -6.94
N GLU A 477 20.40 -16.43 -8.26
CA GLU A 477 21.05 -17.50 -9.03
C GLU A 477 22.55 -17.60 -8.75
N ARG A 478 23.26 -16.45 -8.76
CA ARG A 478 24.72 -16.38 -8.55
C ARG A 478 25.15 -16.97 -7.20
N ALA A 479 24.32 -16.89 -6.17
CA ALA A 479 24.61 -17.44 -4.84
C ALA A 479 24.27 -18.94 -4.73
N MET A 480 23.34 -19.44 -5.56
CA MET A 480 22.97 -20.86 -5.57
C MET A 480 23.80 -21.73 -6.51
N ASN A 481 24.42 -21.16 -7.55
CA ASN A 481 25.26 -21.91 -8.50
C ASN A 481 26.24 -22.92 -7.84
N PRO A 482 26.97 -22.61 -6.74
CA PRO A 482 27.86 -23.58 -6.08
C PRO A 482 27.17 -24.81 -5.47
N TYR A 483 25.85 -24.76 -5.24
CA TYR A 483 25.05 -25.88 -4.73
C TYR A 483 24.28 -26.63 -5.83
N LEU A 484 24.27 -26.08 -7.06
CA LEU A 484 23.66 -26.67 -8.25
C LEU A 484 24.70 -27.30 -9.20
N ASP A 485 25.98 -27.12 -8.93
CA ASP A 485 27.06 -27.80 -9.63
C ASP A 485 27.02 -29.33 -9.39
N GLY A 486 27.50 -30.10 -10.35
CA GLY A 486 27.39 -31.56 -10.37
C GLY A 486 25.99 -32.13 -10.60
N LEU A 487 24.92 -31.32 -10.63
CA LEU A 487 23.59 -31.77 -11.05
C LEU A 487 23.52 -31.92 -12.58
N ASP A 488 22.70 -32.86 -13.06
CA ASP A 488 22.38 -32.98 -14.49
C ASP A 488 21.41 -31.89 -14.98
N ASP A 489 21.38 -31.68 -16.29
CA ASP A 489 20.64 -30.57 -16.89
C ASP A 489 19.12 -30.75 -16.83
N ILE A 490 18.62 -31.97 -16.67
CA ILE A 490 17.20 -32.26 -16.45
C ILE A 490 16.80 -31.72 -15.07
N ARG A 491 17.59 -32.01 -14.03
CA ARG A 491 17.38 -31.46 -12.67
C ARG A 491 17.55 -29.94 -12.63
N LYS A 492 18.60 -29.39 -13.26
CA LYS A 492 18.81 -27.93 -13.34
C LYS A 492 17.68 -27.20 -14.07
N THR A 493 17.05 -27.84 -15.06
CA THR A 493 15.89 -27.27 -15.75
C THR A 493 14.65 -27.27 -14.85
N LYS A 494 14.33 -28.40 -14.20
CA LYS A 494 13.20 -28.45 -13.26
C LYS A 494 13.35 -27.53 -12.04
N ILE A 495 14.59 -27.27 -11.58
CA ILE A 495 14.88 -26.27 -10.54
C ILE A 495 14.59 -24.84 -11.03
N ARG A 496 14.88 -24.54 -12.30
CA ARG A 496 14.57 -23.23 -12.91
C ARG A 496 13.08 -23.00 -13.11
N GLU A 497 12.31 -24.02 -13.54
CA GLU A 497 10.84 -23.97 -13.60
C GLU A 497 10.21 -23.54 -12.26
N TYR A 498 10.69 -24.10 -11.15
CA TYR A 498 10.25 -23.70 -9.81
C TYR A 498 10.78 -22.33 -9.37
N PHE A 499 11.97 -21.92 -9.79
CA PHE A 499 12.50 -20.58 -9.51
C PHE A 499 11.73 -19.48 -10.25
N GLU A 500 11.39 -19.68 -11.53
CA GLU A 500 10.59 -18.74 -12.32
C GLU A 500 9.22 -18.52 -11.68
N THR A 501 8.56 -19.60 -11.25
CA THR A 501 7.22 -19.60 -10.65
C THR A 501 7.18 -19.30 -9.13
N ALA A 502 8.31 -19.34 -8.42
CA ALA A 502 8.36 -19.05 -6.99
C ALA A 502 8.07 -17.58 -6.67
N GLN A 503 7.19 -17.37 -5.69
CA GLN A 503 6.98 -16.09 -5.01
C GLN A 503 7.44 -16.24 -3.55
N VAL A 504 8.21 -15.29 -3.06
CA VAL A 504 8.84 -15.34 -1.73
C VAL A 504 8.68 -13.99 -1.02
N LYS A 505 8.63 -14.00 0.32
CA LYS A 505 8.46 -12.80 1.16
C LYS A 505 9.76 -12.23 1.76
N ALA A 506 10.91 -12.79 1.39
CA ALA A 506 12.19 -12.32 1.90
C ALA A 506 12.53 -10.95 1.31
N LYS A 507 12.69 -9.93 2.16
CA LYS A 507 13.21 -8.62 1.74
C LYS A 507 14.75 -8.68 1.76
N ASP A 508 15.41 -8.16 0.72
CA ASP A 508 16.87 -8.18 0.66
C ASP A 508 17.47 -7.26 1.74
N ARG A 509 18.59 -7.68 2.34
CA ARG A 509 19.20 -6.97 3.47
C ARG A 509 20.71 -6.92 3.33
N PRO A 510 21.33 -5.71 3.39
CA PRO A 510 22.77 -5.59 3.47
C PRO A 510 23.35 -6.49 4.57
N LYS A 511 24.39 -7.23 4.22
CA LYS A 511 25.05 -8.20 5.12
C LYS A 511 25.53 -7.45 6.36
N PRO A 512 25.33 -7.97 7.59
CA PRO A 512 25.94 -7.38 8.77
C PRO A 512 27.45 -7.32 8.58
N VAL A 513 27.98 -6.10 8.45
CA VAL A 513 29.42 -5.88 8.45
C VAL A 513 29.92 -6.29 9.83
N VAL A 514 30.68 -7.39 9.87
CA VAL A 514 31.42 -7.77 11.07
C VAL A 514 32.45 -6.68 11.31
N GLY A 515 32.10 -5.72 12.19
CA GLY A 515 32.98 -4.62 12.52
C GLY A 515 34.34 -5.17 12.99
N PRO A 516 35.47 -4.61 12.52
CA PRO A 516 36.78 -5.07 12.95
C PRO A 516 36.87 -4.98 14.48
N PRO A 517 37.50 -5.96 15.15
CA PRO A 517 37.50 -6.04 16.59
C PRO A 517 38.03 -4.73 17.19
N LYS A 518 37.23 -4.10 18.06
CA LYS A 518 37.47 -2.74 18.56
C LYS A 518 38.78 -2.65 19.34
N ALA A 519 39.86 -2.35 18.62
CA ALA A 519 41.16 -2.08 19.20
C ALA A 519 41.06 -0.86 20.12
N ALA A 520 41.22 -1.06 21.41
CA ALA A 520 41.21 0.02 22.39
C ALA A 520 42.50 0.85 22.26
N PRO A 521 42.42 2.19 22.09
CA PRO A 521 43.58 3.05 22.29
C PRO A 521 44.03 2.95 23.74
N GLY A 522 45.18 2.29 23.97
CA GLY A 522 45.70 2.06 25.31
C GLY A 522 46.25 3.34 25.93
N ALA A 523 45.95 3.57 27.21
CA ALA A 523 46.54 4.66 27.97
C ALA A 523 48.02 4.37 28.32
N ALA A 524 48.85 5.40 28.20
CA ALA A 524 50.16 5.48 28.83
C ALA A 524 50.13 6.64 29.86
N ALA A 525 50.78 6.58 31.03
CA ALA A 525 51.65 5.54 31.57
C ALA A 525 51.49 5.39 33.10
N GLY A 526 51.72 4.17 33.63
CA GLY A 526 51.67 3.87 35.07
C GLY A 526 52.38 2.55 35.39
N LYS A 527 53.66 2.62 35.77
CA LYS A 527 54.59 1.47 35.92
C LYS A 527 54.20 0.45 37.01
N LYS A 528 54.56 -0.83 36.74
CA LYS A 528 55.00 -1.89 37.70
C LYS A 528 53.93 -2.55 38.61
N VAL A 529 54.02 -3.84 39.00
CA VAL A 529 54.76 -5.01 38.42
C VAL A 529 54.21 -6.35 38.99
N VAL A 530 54.35 -7.44 38.22
CA VAL A 530 54.28 -8.89 38.61
C VAL A 530 53.10 -9.41 39.46
N GLY A 531 52.32 -10.31 38.84
CA GLY A 531 52.14 -11.68 39.36
C GLY A 531 50.86 -12.00 40.16
N GLY A 532 50.49 -13.28 40.15
CA GLY A 532 49.42 -13.85 41.00
C GLY A 532 48.31 -14.57 40.22
N LYS A 533 48.21 -15.89 40.38
CA LYS A 533 47.12 -16.69 39.77
C LYS A 533 45.79 -16.53 40.53
N LYS A 534 44.70 -16.62 39.78
CA LYS A 534 43.46 -17.41 40.06
C LYS A 534 43.65 -18.59 41.06
N PRO A 535 42.59 -19.15 41.69
CA PRO A 535 41.15 -18.96 41.40
C PRO A 535 40.21 -18.90 42.64
N ALA A 536 38.88 -18.96 42.38
CA ALA A 536 37.88 -19.76 43.13
C ALA A 536 37.50 -19.32 44.58
N LEU A 537 36.32 -19.68 45.14
CA LEU A 537 35.03 -20.20 44.64
C LEU A 537 33.98 -20.00 45.78
N GLY A 538 32.68 -20.30 45.53
CA GLY A 538 31.65 -20.37 46.58
C GLY A 538 31.06 -19.00 46.94
N ILE A 539 29.87 -18.59 46.48
CA ILE A 539 28.55 -19.25 46.52
C ILE A 539 28.10 -19.57 47.97
N LYS A 540 27.30 -18.67 48.58
CA LYS A 540 25.86 -18.94 48.89
C LYS A 540 25.10 -17.72 49.45
N LYS A 541 23.88 -17.56 48.94
CA LYS A 541 22.71 -16.82 49.48
C LYS A 541 22.15 -17.58 50.72
N PRO A 542 21.17 -17.08 51.53
CA PRO A 542 20.44 -15.80 51.42
C PRO A 542 20.09 -15.05 52.75
N THR A 543 19.46 -13.87 52.60
CA THR A 543 18.36 -13.20 53.39
C THR A 543 17.83 -13.75 54.74
N PRO A 544 17.06 -12.96 55.54
CA PRO A 544 17.06 -11.49 55.77
C PRO A 544 16.87 -11.12 57.28
N ALA A 545 16.74 -9.81 57.63
CA ALA A 545 15.63 -9.23 58.42
C ALA A 545 15.96 -7.89 59.14
N SER A 546 14.92 -7.05 59.32
CA SER A 546 14.68 -6.03 60.38
C SER A 546 15.78 -5.05 60.86
N ALA A 547 15.45 -3.75 60.78
CA ALA A 547 16.00 -2.62 61.56
C ALA A 547 15.39 -2.61 63.02
N PRO A 548 15.50 -1.55 63.88
CA PRO A 548 16.13 -0.22 63.75
C PRO A 548 16.88 0.29 65.03
N LEU A 549 17.19 1.61 65.05
CA LEU A 549 17.63 2.46 66.21
C LEU A 549 19.12 2.31 66.64
N ALA A 550 19.94 3.34 66.91
CA ALA A 550 19.78 4.68 67.54
C ALA A 550 19.80 4.62 69.10
N ALA A 551 20.48 5.49 69.86
CA ALA A 551 21.34 6.66 69.58
C ALA A 551 22.25 6.98 70.80
N GLU A 552 23.11 8.01 70.73
CA GLU A 552 23.63 8.70 71.93
C GLU A 552 24.00 10.18 71.64
N GLU A 553 23.56 11.12 72.50
CA GLU A 553 23.80 12.59 72.43
C GLU A 553 23.46 13.27 73.79
N PRO A 554 24.24 14.28 74.23
CA PRO A 554 23.80 15.34 75.16
C PRO A 554 24.10 16.77 74.62
N ALA A 555 23.48 17.89 75.03
CA ALA A 555 22.51 18.27 76.08
C ALA A 555 22.04 19.75 75.85
N SER A 556 20.99 20.36 76.45
CA SER A 556 19.86 19.89 77.30
C SER A 556 18.80 20.98 77.61
N ALA A 557 17.49 20.62 77.53
CA ALA A 557 16.32 21.11 78.32
C ALA A 557 15.91 22.63 78.33
N PRO A 558 14.73 23.03 78.88
CA PRO A 558 13.47 22.32 79.25
C PRO A 558 12.26 22.71 78.33
N SER A 559 11.15 21.97 78.09
CA SER A 559 10.15 21.23 78.92
C SER A 559 9.09 22.11 79.65
N PRO A 560 7.82 21.68 79.91
CA PRO A 560 7.17 20.37 79.66
C PRO A 560 5.68 20.35 79.14
N SER A 561 5.24 19.14 78.75
CA SER A 561 3.93 18.61 78.30
C SER A 561 2.58 18.95 79.00
N LYS A 562 1.43 18.71 78.32
CA LYS A 562 0.31 17.77 78.73
C LYS A 562 -0.81 17.57 77.64
N PRO A 563 -1.77 16.59 77.72
CA PRO A 563 -1.96 15.65 76.59
C PRO A 563 -3.39 15.06 76.27
N ALA A 564 -3.45 14.23 75.21
CA ALA A 564 -4.09 12.89 75.08
C ALA A 564 -5.62 12.55 75.29
N ILE A 565 -6.20 11.97 74.22
CA ILE A 565 -6.97 10.69 74.11
C ILE A 565 -8.38 10.53 74.77
N LYS A 566 -9.31 9.91 73.99
CA LYS A 566 -10.58 9.13 74.27
C LYS A 566 -11.78 9.69 73.49
N SER A 567 -12.69 9.00 72.78
CA SER A 567 -13.20 7.60 72.66
C SER A 567 -14.58 7.31 73.31
N ILE A 568 -15.68 7.42 72.54
CA ILE A 568 -16.97 6.65 72.64
C ILE A 568 -17.84 6.88 73.92
N PRO A 569 -19.20 6.79 73.96
CA PRO A 569 -20.30 6.83 72.96
C PRO A 569 -21.46 7.85 73.27
N SER A 570 -22.53 7.83 72.44
CA SER A 570 -23.98 7.97 72.77
C SER A 570 -24.57 9.07 73.69
N LYS A 571 -25.39 9.93 73.04
CA LYS A 571 -26.81 10.27 73.36
C LYS A 571 -27.17 11.20 74.54
N LEU A 572 -28.03 12.20 74.22
CA LEU A 572 -28.82 13.10 75.08
C LEU A 572 -28.05 14.24 75.80
N GLY A 573 -28.51 15.49 75.83
CA GLY A 573 -29.60 16.12 75.05
C GLY A 573 -30.01 17.53 75.54
N GLY A 574 -30.41 18.40 74.61
CA GLY A 574 -31.01 19.73 74.88
C GLY A 574 -30.01 20.91 74.95
N ALA A 575 -30.41 22.16 74.63
CA ALA A 575 -31.65 22.62 73.99
C ALA A 575 -31.50 24.06 73.45
N ARG A 576 -32.33 24.42 72.43
CA ARG A 576 -32.52 25.77 71.83
C ARG A 576 -31.29 26.28 71.03
N SER A 577 -31.42 27.01 69.92
CA SER A 577 -32.61 27.43 69.12
C SER A 577 -32.17 27.76 67.68
N GLY A 578 -33.02 27.51 66.67
CA GLY A 578 -32.77 27.96 65.27
C GLY A 578 -32.63 26.87 64.20
N GLY A 579 -33.50 25.86 64.18
CA GLY A 579 -33.73 24.99 63.01
C GLY A 579 -35.03 25.36 62.28
N LEU A 580 -35.36 24.87 61.08
CA LEU A 580 -34.80 23.76 60.27
C LEU A 580 -34.92 24.08 58.74
N PRO A 581 -34.21 23.33 57.86
CA PRO A 581 -34.28 23.45 56.39
C PRO A 581 -35.30 22.43 55.77
N PRO A 582 -35.27 22.03 54.46
CA PRO A 582 -36.45 21.64 53.66
C PRO A 582 -36.92 20.18 53.83
N PRO A 583 -38.15 19.81 53.37
CA PRO A 583 -38.34 19.28 51.99
C PRO A 583 -39.69 19.72 51.36
N GLY A 584 -40.25 18.98 50.39
CA GLY A 584 -41.45 19.39 49.60
C GLY A 584 -42.64 18.40 49.54
N SER A 585 -43.53 18.65 48.57
CA SER A 585 -44.71 17.85 48.12
C SER A 585 -46.04 17.88 48.92
N GLY A 586 -47.10 18.43 48.27
CA GLY A 586 -48.52 18.09 48.48
C GLY A 586 -49.33 18.94 49.49
N LEU A 587 -50.67 18.90 49.55
CA LEU A 587 -51.70 18.38 48.60
C LEU A 587 -53.14 18.78 49.08
N LYS A 588 -54.15 18.78 48.17
CA LYS A 588 -55.63 18.88 48.42
C LYS A 588 -56.17 20.34 48.55
N LEU A 589 -57.46 20.68 48.38
CA LEU A 589 -58.70 19.92 48.68
C LEU A 589 -60.00 20.40 47.96
N GLN A 590 -60.75 19.47 47.31
CA GLN A 590 -62.24 19.42 47.10
C GLN A 590 -62.97 20.48 46.20
N LYS A 591 -64.17 20.23 45.58
CA LYS A 591 -65.05 19.03 45.35
C LYS A 591 -66.23 19.37 44.38
N LYS A 592 -66.99 18.34 43.94
CA LYS A 592 -68.21 18.31 43.07
C LYS A 592 -67.92 18.41 41.54
N LEU A 593 -68.65 17.73 40.63
CA LEU A 593 -69.72 16.70 40.75
C LEU A 593 -69.86 15.88 39.44
N GLY A 594 -70.13 14.56 39.52
CA GLY A 594 -70.93 13.85 38.50
C GLY A 594 -70.25 12.74 37.66
N GLY A 595 -70.95 11.59 37.56
CA GLY A 595 -70.88 10.58 36.50
C GLY A 595 -72.32 10.20 36.08
N PRO A 596 -72.61 9.13 35.30
CA PRO A 596 -71.78 7.97 34.96
C PRO A 596 -71.60 7.75 33.43
N GLY A 597 -71.08 6.59 33.00
CA GLY A 597 -70.61 6.33 31.63
C GLY A 597 -71.59 5.68 30.63
N GLY A 598 -71.09 5.39 29.43
CA GLY A 598 -71.80 4.76 28.30
C GLY A 598 -70.83 4.05 27.32
N LEU A 599 -71.34 3.09 26.52
CA LEU A 599 -70.54 2.00 25.92
C LEU A 599 -69.97 2.27 24.50
N ALA A 600 -68.67 1.97 24.36
CA ALA A 600 -67.94 1.30 23.25
C ALA A 600 -68.29 1.47 21.74
N SER A 601 -67.24 1.79 20.96
CA SER A 601 -66.92 1.26 19.60
C SER A 601 -67.77 1.73 18.38
N PRO A 602 -67.33 1.51 17.10
CA PRO A 602 -66.24 0.64 16.60
C PRO A 602 -65.15 1.34 15.75
N GLN A 603 -64.44 0.59 14.89
CA GLN A 603 -63.14 0.90 14.29
C GLN A 603 -62.99 0.29 12.86
N GLN A 604 -61.97 0.72 12.10
CA GLN A 604 -61.22 -0.02 11.03
C GLN A 604 -61.66 -0.07 9.52
N ARG A 605 -60.66 0.27 8.66
CA ARG A 605 -60.06 -0.48 7.49
C ARG A 605 -60.53 -0.37 6.02
N ARG A 606 -59.51 -0.08 5.16
CA ARG A 606 -59.30 -0.44 3.71
C ARG A 606 -60.32 0.16 2.70
N VAL A 607 -60.07 0.23 1.38
CA VAL A 607 -59.76 -0.77 0.30
C VAL A 607 -59.09 -0.05 -0.92
N VAL A 608 -57.99 -0.52 -1.53
CA VAL A 608 -57.80 -1.26 -2.83
C VAL A 608 -58.34 -0.57 -4.12
N SER A 609 -57.56 -0.65 -5.22
CA SER A 609 -57.79 -0.15 -6.60
C SER A 609 -57.81 -1.35 -7.60
N PRO A 610 -57.70 -1.23 -8.96
CA PRO A 610 -57.77 -0.11 -9.90
C PRO A 610 -59.11 -0.23 -10.71
N PRO A 611 -59.26 0.09 -12.03
CA PRO A 611 -58.52 0.91 -13.00
C PRO A 611 -59.40 2.09 -13.52
N SER A 612 -59.14 2.84 -14.61
CA SER A 612 -58.11 2.84 -15.68
C SER A 612 -57.68 4.31 -15.98
N GLU A 613 -57.16 4.80 -17.12
CA GLU A 613 -56.64 4.32 -18.43
C GLU A 613 -55.73 5.48 -18.96
N ASP A 614 -54.70 5.34 -19.79
CA ASP A 614 -54.05 4.18 -20.39
C ASP A 614 -52.50 4.36 -20.43
N GLN A 615 -51.91 4.77 -21.56
CA GLN A 615 -50.46 4.61 -21.83
C GLN A 615 -49.59 5.90 -21.99
N PRO A 616 -48.24 5.78 -21.89
CA PRO A 616 -47.33 6.87 -21.54
C PRO A 616 -46.20 7.16 -22.58
N PRO A 617 -44.89 7.00 -22.26
CA PRO A 617 -43.94 8.07 -21.89
C PRO A 617 -42.88 8.35 -22.98
N ALA A 618 -41.93 9.28 -22.74
CA ALA A 618 -40.53 9.24 -23.21
C ALA A 618 -39.75 10.53 -22.79
N PRO A 619 -38.40 10.56 -22.89
CA PRO A 619 -37.59 11.59 -22.22
C PRO A 619 -36.68 12.45 -23.13
N ALA A 620 -35.84 13.26 -22.48
CA ALA A 620 -34.57 13.82 -22.95
C ALA A 620 -34.58 15.11 -23.80
N ALA A 621 -33.42 15.78 -23.76
CA ALA A 621 -32.99 16.91 -24.58
C ALA A 621 -32.22 16.37 -25.84
N PRO A 622 -31.65 17.17 -26.78
CA PRO A 622 -31.35 18.61 -26.68
C PRO A 622 -31.37 19.44 -28.02
N LYS A 623 -30.85 20.68 -27.92
CA LYS A 623 -30.06 21.45 -28.94
C LYS A 623 -30.72 22.24 -30.09
N PHE A 624 -30.22 23.49 -30.21
CA PHE A 624 -30.06 24.37 -31.38
C PHE A 624 -31.26 25.01 -32.10
N GLY A 625 -31.11 26.32 -32.38
CA GLY A 625 -31.98 27.13 -33.26
C GLY A 625 -31.72 28.64 -33.08
N LEU A 626 -30.96 29.26 -33.99
CA LEU A 626 -30.65 30.71 -33.97
C LEU A 626 -31.27 31.44 -35.19
N THR A 627 -32.24 32.32 -34.95
CA THR A 627 -32.65 33.46 -35.81
C THR A 627 -33.36 34.48 -34.89
N ARG A 628 -33.07 35.79 -34.81
CA ARG A 628 -32.52 36.86 -35.66
C ARG A 628 -33.61 37.75 -36.30
N GLY A 629 -33.76 38.96 -35.74
CA GLY A 629 -34.50 40.09 -36.32
C GLY A 629 -35.95 40.25 -35.81
N LEU A 630 -36.57 41.43 -35.90
CA LEU A 630 -36.05 42.78 -36.18
C LEU A 630 -37.04 43.85 -35.64
N ALA A 631 -36.72 45.14 -35.78
CA ALA A 631 -37.38 46.24 -35.04
C ALA A 631 -38.84 46.54 -35.43
N GLY A 632 -39.62 47.07 -34.48
CA GLY A 632 -40.96 47.64 -34.70
C GLY A 632 -41.53 48.37 -33.49
N ARG A 633 -41.64 49.71 -33.57
CA ARG A 633 -42.39 50.59 -32.64
C ARG A 633 -43.63 51.11 -33.39
N PRO A 634 -44.74 51.43 -32.71
CA PRO A 634 -45.03 52.86 -32.47
C PRO A 634 -45.71 53.15 -31.11
N ILE A 635 -46.26 54.37 -30.98
CA ILE A 635 -46.71 55.05 -29.75
C ILE A 635 -48.21 55.44 -29.85
N THR A 636 -48.95 55.45 -28.74
CA THR A 636 -50.13 56.34 -28.53
C THR A 636 -50.49 56.50 -27.03
N LYS A 637 -51.20 57.58 -26.66
CA LYS A 637 -51.56 57.96 -25.27
C LYS A 637 -52.71 59.00 -25.20
N PRO A 638 -53.67 58.86 -24.26
CA PRO A 638 -54.38 59.98 -23.57
C PRO A 638 -54.02 60.01 -22.05
N VAL A 639 -54.12 61.07 -21.22
CA VAL A 639 -54.91 62.34 -21.15
C VAL A 639 -56.32 62.19 -20.52
N ALA A 640 -56.82 63.04 -19.61
CA ALA A 640 -56.35 63.58 -18.30
C ALA A 640 -57.35 64.61 -17.70
N THR A 641 -57.57 64.64 -16.37
CA THR A 641 -58.29 65.66 -15.54
C THR A 641 -58.18 65.26 -14.04
N SER A 642 -58.31 66.10 -12.98
CA SER A 642 -58.35 67.58 -12.79
C SER A 642 -58.21 67.92 -11.27
N GLU A 643 -57.58 69.04 -10.89
CA GLU A 643 -57.50 69.56 -9.49
C GLU A 643 -58.58 70.61 -9.16
N PRO A 644 -58.72 71.04 -7.88
CA PRO A 644 -58.16 72.35 -7.49
C PRO A 644 -57.52 72.45 -6.08
N ASN A 645 -56.70 73.50 -5.90
CA ASN A 645 -56.01 73.95 -4.66
C ASN A 645 -56.63 75.32 -4.20
N PRO A 646 -56.11 76.17 -3.26
CA PRO A 646 -54.76 76.33 -2.66
C PRO A 646 -54.81 76.31 -1.09
N THR A 647 -53.87 76.72 -0.19
CA THR A 647 -52.49 77.32 -0.10
C THR A 647 -52.04 77.22 1.40
N PRO A 648 -50.82 77.62 1.87
CA PRO A 648 -49.58 77.99 1.17
C PRO A 648 -48.28 77.30 1.68
N ALA A 649 -47.19 77.50 0.91
CA ALA A 649 -45.78 77.60 1.34
C ALA A 649 -45.00 76.35 1.87
N ALA A 650 -44.28 75.69 0.96
CA ALA A 650 -42.81 75.47 1.04
C ALA A 650 -42.24 75.02 -0.32
N THR A 651 -40.99 75.40 -0.65
CA THR A 651 -40.31 74.97 -1.88
C THR A 651 -39.48 73.71 -1.68
N PRO A 652 -39.65 72.63 -2.46
CA PRO A 652 -38.72 71.51 -2.47
C PRO A 652 -37.46 71.88 -3.28
N GLN A 653 -36.28 71.77 -2.67
CA GLN A 653 -35.01 71.90 -3.40
C GLN A 653 -34.67 70.61 -4.15
N ILE A 654 -33.87 70.74 -5.21
CA ILE A 654 -33.28 69.61 -5.93
C ILE A 654 -32.29 68.92 -4.97
N SER A 655 -32.51 67.63 -4.69
CA SER A 655 -31.56 66.84 -3.89
C SER A 655 -30.31 66.55 -4.71
N GLU A 656 -29.22 67.24 -4.41
CA GLU A 656 -27.90 66.85 -4.91
C GLU A 656 -27.47 65.53 -4.23
N MET A 657 -27.09 64.53 -5.03
CA MET A 657 -26.48 63.28 -4.55
C MET A 657 -25.37 63.60 -3.53
N SER A 658 -25.43 62.99 -2.35
CA SER A 658 -24.46 63.19 -1.26
C SER A 658 -23.04 62.82 -1.70
N ALA A 659 -22.04 63.47 -1.10
CA ALA A 659 -20.64 63.11 -1.31
C ALA A 659 -20.36 61.62 -0.94
N ALA A 660 -21.09 61.07 0.04
CA ALA A 660 -21.02 59.66 0.40
C ALA A 660 -21.57 58.75 -0.71
N GLU A 661 -22.74 59.06 -1.27
CA GLU A 661 -23.36 58.29 -2.36
C GLU A 661 -22.51 58.33 -3.65
N ARG A 662 -21.80 59.44 -3.89
CA ARG A 662 -20.83 59.56 -4.99
C ARG A 662 -19.58 58.70 -4.75
N ALA A 663 -19.11 58.60 -3.51
CA ALA A 663 -17.97 57.75 -3.15
C ALA A 663 -18.32 56.24 -3.23
N GLU A 664 -19.48 55.85 -2.70
CA GLU A 664 -20.00 54.47 -2.78
C GLU A 664 -20.19 54.01 -4.24
N LEU A 665 -20.74 54.88 -5.10
CA LEU A 665 -20.84 54.59 -6.54
C LEU A 665 -19.49 54.43 -7.23
N GLU A 666 -18.41 55.07 -6.74
CA GLU A 666 -17.07 54.92 -7.30
C GLU A 666 -16.36 53.66 -6.77
N GLU A 667 -16.54 53.33 -5.49
CA GLU A 667 -16.09 52.06 -4.92
C GLU A 667 -16.74 50.86 -5.65
N LEU A 668 -18.05 50.93 -5.91
CA LEU A 668 -18.79 49.94 -6.70
C LEU A 668 -18.34 49.87 -8.18
N ARG A 669 -17.84 50.98 -8.77
CA ARG A 669 -17.19 50.94 -10.10
C ARG A 669 -15.85 50.21 -10.04
N LEU A 670 -15.01 50.54 -9.07
CA LEU A 670 -13.70 49.90 -8.87
C LEU A 670 -13.83 48.42 -8.48
N GLU A 671 -14.85 48.02 -7.74
CA GLU A 671 -15.17 46.62 -7.47
C GLU A 671 -15.64 45.89 -8.73
N LYS A 672 -16.58 46.49 -9.49
CA LYS A 672 -17.06 45.95 -10.78
C LYS A 672 -15.91 45.77 -11.79
N GLU A 673 -14.99 46.72 -11.88
CA GLU A 673 -13.82 46.62 -12.76
C GLU A 673 -12.87 45.48 -12.33
N ARG A 674 -12.63 45.34 -11.02
CA ARG A 674 -11.88 44.19 -10.47
C ARG A 674 -12.56 42.85 -10.76
N PHE A 675 -13.89 42.76 -10.65
CA PHE A 675 -14.63 41.56 -11.05
C PHE A 675 -14.56 41.27 -12.56
N ILE A 676 -14.65 42.29 -13.41
CA ILE A 676 -14.50 42.13 -14.87
C ILE A 676 -13.11 41.55 -15.19
N LYS A 677 -12.05 42.12 -14.59
CA LYS A 677 -10.67 41.65 -14.78
C LYS A 677 -10.50 40.21 -14.31
N MET A 678 -10.97 39.86 -13.10
CA MET A 678 -10.92 38.48 -12.59
C MET A 678 -11.64 37.49 -13.51
N VAL A 679 -12.79 37.88 -14.10
CA VAL A 679 -13.53 37.06 -15.06
C VAL A 679 -12.78 36.93 -16.40
N GLU A 680 -11.95 37.89 -16.78
CA GLU A 680 -11.11 37.83 -17.97
C GLU A 680 -9.85 36.97 -17.74
N ASP A 681 -9.20 37.11 -16.59
CA ASP A 681 -8.08 36.27 -16.15
C ASP A 681 -8.50 34.78 -16.12
N LEU A 682 -9.65 34.47 -15.50
CA LEU A 682 -10.23 33.11 -15.45
C LEU A 682 -10.61 32.56 -16.84
N LYS A 683 -11.03 33.41 -17.79
CA LYS A 683 -11.22 32.99 -19.19
C LYS A 683 -9.88 32.66 -19.86
N SER A 684 -8.82 33.44 -19.58
CA SER A 684 -7.48 33.18 -20.10
C SER A 684 -6.92 31.85 -19.57
N GLU A 685 -7.10 31.55 -18.29
CA GLU A 685 -6.69 30.29 -17.67
C GLU A 685 -7.47 29.11 -18.21
N ARG A 686 -8.80 29.23 -18.31
CA ARG A 686 -9.64 28.21 -18.96
C ARG A 686 -9.20 27.94 -20.40
N SER A 687 -8.77 28.95 -21.14
CA SER A 687 -8.23 28.79 -22.50
C SER A 687 -6.90 28.03 -22.50
N LYS A 688 -5.95 28.43 -21.65
CA LYS A 688 -4.65 27.75 -21.47
C LYS A 688 -4.83 26.27 -21.07
N LEU A 689 -5.68 25.99 -20.09
CA LEU A 689 -5.99 24.63 -19.64
C LEU A 689 -6.69 23.82 -20.74
N SER A 690 -7.59 24.42 -21.52
CA SER A 690 -8.22 23.73 -22.65
C SER A 690 -7.21 23.36 -23.74
N LEU A 691 -6.24 24.23 -24.03
CA LEU A 691 -5.14 23.93 -24.96
C LEU A 691 -4.24 22.82 -24.42
N GLN A 692 -3.90 22.86 -23.13
CA GLN A 692 -3.10 21.82 -22.47
C GLN A 692 -3.81 20.45 -22.48
N VAL A 693 -5.13 20.40 -22.32
CA VAL A 693 -5.93 19.18 -22.45
C VAL A 693 -5.89 18.65 -23.89
N THR A 694 -6.00 19.50 -24.91
CA THR A 694 -5.87 19.08 -26.32
C THR A 694 -4.46 18.58 -26.64
N GLU A 695 -3.43 19.24 -26.12
CA GLU A 695 -2.04 18.82 -26.28
C GLU A 695 -1.78 17.43 -25.65
N LEU A 696 -2.24 17.21 -24.41
CA LEU A 696 -2.15 15.91 -23.74
C LEU A 696 -2.97 14.82 -24.46
N GLN A 697 -4.10 15.16 -25.08
CA GLN A 697 -4.87 14.23 -25.92
C GLN A 697 -4.10 13.81 -27.18
N ASN A 698 -3.43 14.75 -27.85
CA ASN A 698 -2.58 14.46 -29.01
C ASN A 698 -1.38 13.58 -28.62
N GLN A 699 -0.71 13.89 -27.50
CA GLN A 699 0.42 13.11 -26.99
C GLN A 699 0.00 11.68 -26.60
N ASN A 700 -1.18 11.50 -26.00
CA ASN A 700 -1.72 10.18 -25.68
C ASN A 700 -2.03 9.37 -26.95
N ALA A 701 -2.64 10.00 -27.97
CA ALA A 701 -2.85 9.36 -29.28
C ALA A 701 -1.53 8.90 -29.94
N GLN A 702 -0.50 9.75 -29.91
CA GLN A 702 0.84 9.41 -30.42
C GLN A 702 1.46 8.21 -29.67
N LEU A 703 1.37 8.19 -28.34
CA LEU A 703 1.86 7.07 -27.52
C LEU A 703 1.13 5.75 -27.82
N ILE A 704 -0.17 5.80 -28.13
CA ILE A 704 -0.97 4.63 -28.55
C ILE A 704 -0.52 4.13 -29.93
N GLU A 705 -0.27 5.01 -30.90
CA GLU A 705 0.27 4.63 -32.21
C GLU A 705 1.67 4.02 -32.12
N ASP A 706 2.56 4.63 -31.33
CA ASP A 706 3.93 4.14 -31.15
C ASP A 706 3.97 2.82 -30.36
N HIS A 707 3.09 2.63 -29.36
CA HIS A 707 2.89 1.33 -28.72
C HIS A 707 2.37 0.27 -29.70
N THR A 708 1.42 0.61 -30.56
CA THR A 708 0.90 -0.31 -31.59
C THR A 708 2.01 -0.71 -32.58
N ARG A 709 2.86 0.25 -32.97
CA ARG A 709 4.02 -0.02 -33.85
C ARG A 709 5.04 -0.95 -33.20
N ASP A 710 5.39 -0.71 -31.93
CA ASP A 710 6.35 -1.55 -31.21
C ASP A 710 5.81 -2.97 -30.96
N VAL A 711 4.53 -3.14 -30.62
CA VAL A 711 3.90 -4.45 -30.45
C VAL A 711 3.92 -5.27 -31.75
N LEU A 712 3.70 -4.62 -32.90
CA LEU A 712 3.84 -5.27 -34.21
C LEU A 712 5.31 -5.61 -34.53
N GLY A 713 6.25 -4.73 -34.17
CA GLY A 713 7.69 -4.97 -34.29
C GLY A 713 8.20 -6.13 -33.43
N ILE A 714 7.69 -6.27 -32.21
CA ILE A 714 7.97 -7.40 -31.31
C ILE A 714 7.45 -8.69 -31.93
N LYS A 715 6.18 -8.75 -32.32
CA LYS A 715 5.58 -9.94 -32.97
C LYS A 715 6.31 -10.37 -34.24
N ALA A 716 6.80 -9.42 -35.04
CA ALA A 716 7.63 -9.70 -36.20
C ALA A 716 8.97 -10.37 -35.81
N LYS A 717 9.65 -9.86 -34.78
CA LYS A 717 10.90 -10.42 -34.25
C LYS A 717 10.70 -11.78 -33.58
N GLU A 718 9.63 -11.98 -32.82
CA GLU A 718 9.23 -13.28 -32.26
C GLU A 718 9.06 -14.32 -33.37
N THR A 719 8.36 -13.96 -34.44
CA THR A 719 8.15 -14.85 -35.60
C THR A 719 9.45 -15.14 -36.37
N GLN A 720 10.42 -14.23 -36.38
CA GLN A 720 11.77 -14.49 -36.91
C GLN A 720 12.55 -15.45 -36.00
N LEU A 721 12.50 -15.23 -34.68
CA LEU A 721 13.19 -16.04 -33.67
C LEU A 721 12.66 -17.49 -33.62
N VAL A 722 11.35 -17.69 -33.82
CA VAL A 722 10.74 -19.03 -33.95
C VAL A 722 11.29 -19.77 -35.19
N ARG A 723 11.43 -19.09 -36.34
CA ARG A 723 12.04 -19.70 -37.54
C ARG A 723 13.51 -20.05 -37.29
N ALA A 724 14.29 -19.11 -36.77
CA ALA A 724 15.71 -19.33 -36.47
C ALA A 724 15.95 -20.52 -35.50
N ARG A 725 15.04 -20.74 -34.53
CA ARG A 725 15.07 -21.94 -33.68
C ARG A 725 14.77 -23.23 -34.45
N SER A 726 13.76 -23.23 -35.32
CA SER A 726 13.44 -24.38 -36.19
C SER A 726 14.56 -24.71 -37.17
N ASP A 727 15.24 -23.70 -37.71
CA ASP A 727 16.38 -23.86 -38.61
C ASP A 727 17.60 -24.42 -37.86
N ALA A 728 17.86 -23.94 -36.64
CA ALA A 728 18.90 -24.46 -35.76
C ALA A 728 18.64 -25.92 -35.34
N GLU A 729 17.41 -26.28 -34.96
CA GLU A 729 17.04 -27.66 -34.65
C GLU A 729 17.24 -28.59 -35.86
N THR A 730 16.88 -28.13 -37.06
CA THR A 730 17.11 -28.87 -38.32
C THR A 730 18.60 -29.07 -38.61
N ALA A 731 19.44 -28.07 -38.31
CA ALA A 731 20.89 -28.18 -38.40
C ALA A 731 21.45 -29.18 -37.37
N GLU A 732 21.01 -29.14 -36.10
CA GLU A 732 21.41 -30.10 -35.07
C GLU A 732 21.03 -31.54 -35.43
N GLN A 733 19.81 -31.77 -35.92
CA GLN A 733 19.38 -33.09 -36.42
C GLN A 733 20.27 -33.59 -37.57
N THR A 734 20.71 -32.68 -38.45
CA THR A 734 21.64 -32.97 -39.55
C THR A 734 23.04 -33.33 -39.05
N VAL A 735 23.59 -32.56 -38.10
CA VAL A 735 24.87 -32.85 -37.45
C VAL A 735 24.82 -34.19 -36.72
N GLN A 736 23.75 -34.49 -35.97
CA GLN A 736 23.57 -35.80 -35.33
C GLN A 736 23.53 -36.95 -36.34
N LYS A 737 22.89 -36.77 -37.50
CA LYS A 737 22.87 -37.78 -38.57
C LYS A 737 24.28 -38.02 -39.11
N GLN A 738 25.03 -36.96 -39.41
CA GLN A 738 26.42 -37.04 -39.85
C GLN A 738 27.33 -37.69 -38.79
N GLN A 739 27.13 -37.39 -37.49
CA GLN A 739 27.87 -38.00 -36.38
C GLN A 739 27.71 -39.54 -36.37
N ARG A 740 26.48 -40.03 -36.50
CA ARG A 740 26.15 -41.48 -36.56
C ARG A 740 26.73 -42.14 -37.81
N GLU A 741 26.80 -41.43 -38.92
CA GLU A 741 27.38 -41.88 -40.19
C GLU A 741 28.92 -41.93 -40.12
N ILE A 742 29.56 -40.92 -39.52
CA ILE A 742 31.00 -40.92 -39.22
C ILE A 742 31.38 -42.09 -38.29
N GLU A 743 30.58 -42.38 -37.26
CA GLU A 743 30.81 -43.57 -36.45
C GLU A 743 30.62 -44.87 -37.22
N ARG A 744 29.62 -44.95 -38.12
CA ARG A 744 29.41 -46.11 -38.98
C ARG A 744 30.63 -46.34 -39.86
N LEU A 745 31.12 -45.30 -40.53
CA LEU A 745 32.31 -45.36 -41.39
C LEU A 745 33.57 -45.70 -40.57
N LYS A 746 33.74 -45.16 -39.36
CA LYS A 746 34.81 -45.58 -38.43
C LYS A 746 34.71 -47.07 -38.06
N ARG A 747 33.51 -47.58 -37.80
CA ARG A 747 33.26 -49.00 -37.51
C ARG A 747 33.46 -49.91 -38.73
N GLU A 748 33.21 -49.43 -39.95
CA GLU A 748 33.48 -50.15 -41.20
C GLU A 748 34.97 -50.14 -41.55
N LEU A 749 35.66 -49.00 -41.43
CA LEU A 749 37.12 -48.87 -41.56
C LEU A 749 37.87 -49.77 -40.57
N ALA A 750 37.44 -49.83 -39.30
CA ALA A 750 38.02 -50.70 -38.29
C ALA A 750 37.79 -52.21 -38.58
N ARG A 751 36.77 -52.57 -39.37
CA ARG A 751 36.60 -53.95 -39.90
C ARG A 751 37.51 -54.19 -41.10
N ALA A 752 37.61 -53.25 -42.03
CA ALA A 752 38.48 -53.35 -43.20
C ALA A 752 39.96 -53.51 -42.80
N LEU A 753 40.43 -52.71 -41.83
CA LEU A 753 41.79 -52.82 -41.28
C LEU A 753 42.05 -54.18 -40.61
N ARG A 754 41.05 -54.76 -39.92
CA ARG A 754 41.17 -56.12 -39.37
C ARG A 754 41.17 -57.20 -40.45
N ALA A 755 40.33 -57.08 -41.49
CA ALA A 755 40.33 -58.01 -42.61
C ALA A 755 41.67 -57.99 -43.36
N SER A 756 42.24 -56.79 -43.57
CA SER A 756 43.57 -56.61 -44.18
C SER A 756 44.73 -57.16 -43.33
N ALA A 757 44.50 -57.44 -42.05
CA ALA A 757 45.48 -58.05 -41.15
C ALA A 757 45.35 -59.59 -41.06
N MET A 758 44.47 -60.21 -41.85
CA MET A 758 44.17 -61.65 -41.81
C MET A 758 44.51 -62.40 -43.12
N SER A 759 45.42 -61.86 -43.93
CA SER A 759 45.99 -62.54 -45.10
C SER A 759 47.36 -63.17 -44.76
N PRO A 760 47.57 -64.49 -44.96
CA PRO A 760 48.85 -65.14 -44.70
C PRO A 760 49.91 -64.82 -45.79
N PRO A 761 51.21 -64.90 -45.46
CA PRO A 761 52.30 -64.56 -46.38
C PRO A 761 52.62 -65.70 -47.36
N ASN A 762 53.23 -65.37 -48.51
CA ASN A 762 53.84 -66.37 -49.38
C ASN A 762 55.13 -65.86 -50.06
N THR A 763 56.23 -66.58 -49.81
CA THR A 763 57.46 -66.75 -50.63
C THR A 763 58.12 -65.54 -51.33
N ILE A 764 59.27 -65.16 -50.77
CA ILE A 764 60.45 -64.48 -51.36
C ILE A 764 61.10 -65.44 -52.42
N PRO A 765 61.68 -65.02 -53.58
CA PRO A 765 62.93 -64.25 -53.59
C PRO A 765 63.28 -63.24 -54.72
N ASP A 766 64.21 -62.35 -54.33
CA ASP A 766 65.37 -61.77 -55.05
C ASP A 766 65.30 -60.71 -56.18
N SER A 767 66.09 -59.66 -55.91
CA SER A 767 67.07 -58.96 -56.80
C SER A 767 66.76 -57.58 -57.41
N ILE A 768 67.86 -56.82 -57.61
CA ILE A 768 68.04 -55.57 -58.42
C ILE A 768 67.55 -54.21 -57.84
N ASN A 769 68.25 -53.73 -56.80
CA ASN A 769 69.20 -52.60 -56.82
C ASN A 769 68.89 -51.21 -57.48
N LEU A 770 69.27 -50.12 -56.76
CA LEU A 770 69.60 -48.74 -57.22
C LEU A 770 68.41 -47.81 -57.65
N PRO A 771 68.59 -46.45 -57.71
CA PRO A 771 68.74 -45.54 -56.55
C PRO A 771 67.98 -44.18 -56.69
N ILE A 772 68.11 -43.26 -55.71
CA ILE A 772 68.41 -41.78 -55.84
C ILE A 772 68.00 -41.02 -54.53
N PRO A 773 68.74 -39.97 -54.08
CA PRO A 773 68.56 -39.36 -52.76
C PRO A 773 68.05 -37.89 -52.74
N GLU A 774 67.95 -37.35 -51.52
CA GLU A 774 67.96 -35.96 -51.04
C GLU A 774 67.95 -34.76 -52.03
N THR A 775 67.08 -33.77 -51.76
CA THR A 775 67.39 -32.37 -51.33
C THR A 775 66.15 -31.45 -51.47
N ALA A 776 66.09 -30.22 -50.96
CA ALA A 776 66.36 -29.70 -49.61
C ALA A 776 65.87 -28.24 -49.49
N SER A 777 65.20 -27.89 -48.38
CA SER A 777 65.11 -26.52 -47.79
C SER A 777 64.31 -25.40 -48.49
N VAL A 778 64.13 -24.31 -47.70
CA VAL A 778 63.76 -22.91 -48.04
C VAL A 778 62.27 -22.53 -48.16
N TYR A 779 61.67 -22.26 -47.00
CA TYR A 779 61.10 -20.96 -46.57
C TYR A 779 59.97 -20.21 -47.34
N GLN A 780 58.88 -19.96 -46.58
CA GLN A 780 57.96 -18.79 -46.54
C GLN A 780 56.96 -18.46 -47.67
N ASP A 781 55.78 -18.04 -47.20
CA ASP A 781 54.55 -17.58 -47.87
C ASP A 781 54.74 -16.12 -48.40
N PRO A 782 54.04 -15.65 -49.46
CA PRO A 782 52.64 -15.19 -49.28
C PRO A 782 51.66 -15.42 -50.47
N SER A 783 50.42 -15.74 -50.12
CA SER A 783 49.12 -15.37 -50.77
C SER A 783 49.08 -14.66 -52.15
N SER A 784 48.26 -15.19 -53.09
CA SER A 784 47.07 -14.55 -53.71
C SER A 784 46.78 -14.83 -55.22
N ASN A 785 45.47 -14.94 -55.52
CA ASN A 785 44.74 -14.72 -56.80
C ASN A 785 45.12 -15.32 -58.17
N ALA A 786 44.30 -16.31 -58.58
CA ALA A 786 43.31 -16.24 -59.68
C ALA A 786 43.64 -16.54 -61.18
N HIS A 787 42.62 -17.10 -61.85
CA HIS A 787 42.45 -17.39 -63.29
C HIS A 787 43.34 -18.51 -63.91
N GLY A 788 42.88 -19.32 -64.89
CA GLY A 788 41.57 -19.42 -65.57
C GLY A 788 41.52 -20.53 -66.65
N ALA A 789 40.44 -20.57 -67.47
CA ALA A 789 40.10 -21.56 -68.52
C ALA A 789 39.67 -22.97 -68.01
N MET A 790 38.63 -23.68 -68.50
CA MET A 790 38.06 -23.95 -69.85
C MET A 790 38.91 -24.95 -70.68
N SER A 791 38.40 -25.99 -71.35
CA SER A 791 37.03 -26.56 -71.55
C SER A 791 37.17 -28.09 -71.86
N ARG A 792 36.34 -28.92 -72.54
CA ARG A 792 35.13 -28.76 -73.39
C ARG A 792 34.35 -30.10 -73.58
N GLY A 793 33.01 -30.08 -73.50
CA GLY A 793 32.09 -31.12 -74.02
C GLY A 793 31.90 -32.40 -73.16
N GLY A 794 30.76 -33.12 -73.23
CA GLY A 794 29.46 -32.78 -73.83
C GLY A 794 28.70 -33.97 -74.45
N LEU A 795 27.37 -34.00 -74.30
CA LEU A 795 26.39 -34.40 -75.34
C LEU A 795 24.94 -34.11 -74.91
N HIS A 796 24.03 -33.97 -75.87
CA HIS A 796 22.62 -33.60 -75.68
C HIS A 796 21.68 -34.80 -75.71
N MET A 797 20.59 -34.73 -74.93
CA MET A 797 19.23 -35.03 -75.41
C MET A 797 18.19 -34.37 -74.49
N GLY A 798 17.00 -34.05 -75.01
CA GLY A 798 15.90 -33.49 -74.23
C GLY A 798 14.74 -32.96 -75.08
N SER A 799 13.55 -32.82 -74.49
CA SER A 799 12.39 -32.15 -75.11
C SER A 799 11.26 -31.90 -74.10
N ARG A 800 10.76 -30.65 -74.07
CA ARG A 800 9.35 -30.18 -73.93
C ARG A 800 8.43 -30.91 -72.91
N PHE A 801 7.66 -30.21 -72.08
CA PHE A 801 6.59 -29.28 -72.51
C PHE A 801 6.17 -28.31 -71.36
N ASP A 802 5.38 -27.28 -71.67
CA ASP A 802 4.88 -26.27 -70.70
C ASP A 802 3.38 -25.97 -70.90
N SER A 803 2.72 -25.54 -69.81
CA SER A 803 1.38 -24.93 -69.73
C SER A 803 0.14 -25.78 -70.08
N SER A 804 -0.70 -26.02 -69.05
CA SER A 804 -2.16 -25.80 -69.12
C SER A 804 -2.87 -25.91 -67.75
N ARG A 805 -4.00 -25.20 -67.63
CA ARG A 805 -4.98 -25.14 -66.51
C ARG A 805 -6.36 -25.56 -67.08
N PRO A 806 -7.47 -25.59 -66.32
CA PRO A 806 -7.73 -26.14 -64.98
C PRO A 806 -9.09 -26.91 -64.89
N ARG A 807 -9.42 -27.58 -63.77
CA ARG A 807 -10.71 -27.42 -63.04
C ARG A 807 -10.87 -28.29 -61.78
N SER A 808 -11.91 -27.96 -61.01
CA SER A 808 -12.29 -28.48 -59.69
C SER A 808 -13.35 -29.61 -59.76
N TYR A 809 -13.35 -30.49 -58.75
CA TYR A 809 -14.57 -31.16 -58.27
C TYR A 809 -14.53 -31.33 -56.75
N ALA A 810 -15.65 -31.70 -56.12
CA ALA A 810 -15.86 -31.63 -54.66
C ALA A 810 -16.14 -32.98 -53.99
N SER A 811 -15.74 -33.10 -52.71
CA SER A 811 -16.13 -34.11 -51.70
C SER A 811 -15.25 -33.90 -50.44
N ALA A 812 -15.53 -34.45 -49.26
CA ALA A 812 -16.78 -34.71 -48.54
C ALA A 812 -16.43 -34.93 -47.04
N SER A 813 -17.38 -34.77 -46.12
CA SER A 813 -17.17 -35.09 -44.69
C SER A 813 -17.42 -36.58 -44.41
N PRO A 814 -16.60 -37.25 -43.59
CA PRO A 814 -16.98 -38.46 -42.87
C PRO A 814 -17.57 -38.13 -41.49
N SER A 815 -18.41 -39.02 -40.96
CA SER A 815 -19.07 -38.91 -39.65
C SER A 815 -18.56 -39.98 -38.66
N GLU A 816 -19.05 -39.90 -37.42
CA GLU A 816 -18.72 -40.78 -36.29
C GLU A 816 -18.82 -42.30 -36.56
N GLU A 817 -17.95 -43.07 -35.89
CA GLU A 817 -18.25 -44.43 -35.44
C GLU A 817 -18.27 -44.46 -33.90
N LYS A 818 -19.11 -45.34 -33.32
CA LYS A 818 -19.39 -45.36 -31.88
C LYS A 818 -19.83 -46.73 -31.38
N GLU A 819 -19.16 -47.22 -30.34
CA GLU A 819 -19.62 -48.21 -29.34
C GLU A 819 -18.70 -48.06 -28.10
N ASN A 820 -19.03 -48.42 -26.86
CA ASN A 820 -20.03 -49.39 -26.36
C ASN A 820 -20.54 -48.98 -24.94
N ASN A 821 -21.72 -49.49 -24.52
CA ASN A 821 -22.38 -49.60 -23.20
C ASN A 821 -21.95 -48.74 -21.96
N GLY A 822 -22.87 -48.33 -21.06
CA GLY A 822 -24.34 -48.50 -21.02
C GLY A 822 -24.92 -48.46 -19.58
N LEU A 823 -26.25 -48.25 -19.45
CA LEU A 823 -27.08 -48.32 -18.22
C LEU A 823 -26.77 -47.24 -17.14
N ASP A 824 -27.72 -46.72 -16.33
CA ASP A 824 -29.13 -47.04 -16.12
C ASP A 824 -29.97 -45.77 -15.75
N SER A 825 -31.31 -45.86 -15.68
CA SER A 825 -32.21 -44.80 -15.17
C SER A 825 -33.60 -45.35 -14.80
N PRO A 826 -34.19 -44.93 -13.65
CA PRO A 826 -35.26 -43.90 -13.67
C PRO A 826 -35.25 -42.98 -12.42
N GLY A 827 -36.04 -41.91 -12.29
CA GLY A 827 -37.04 -41.28 -13.18
C GLY A 827 -37.99 -40.35 -12.38
N LEU A 828 -39.02 -39.79 -13.04
CA LEU A 828 -40.10 -38.91 -12.49
C LEU A 828 -39.64 -37.48 -12.06
N SER A 829 -40.42 -36.40 -12.28
CA SER A 829 -41.65 -36.23 -13.07
C SER A 829 -42.02 -34.74 -13.32
N SER A 830 -42.59 -34.45 -14.51
CA SER A 830 -43.53 -33.34 -14.82
C SER A 830 -43.05 -31.86 -14.71
N ARG A 831 -43.18 -30.95 -15.71
CA ARG A 831 -44.31 -30.53 -16.61
C ARG A 831 -45.05 -29.29 -16.05
N ASP A 832 -45.54 -28.29 -16.79
CA ASP A 832 -45.65 -27.94 -18.24
C ASP A 832 -44.93 -26.58 -18.51
N GLY A 833 -44.50 -26.15 -19.71
CA GLY A 833 -45.28 -25.71 -20.89
C GLY A 833 -45.06 -24.17 -21.07
N GLY A 834 -44.58 -23.60 -22.18
CA GLY A 834 -45.16 -23.55 -23.55
C GLY A 834 -46.11 -22.33 -23.67
N PHE A 835 -46.06 -21.39 -24.62
CA PHE A 835 -45.46 -21.21 -25.97
C PHE A 835 -45.31 -19.68 -26.24
N GLY A 836 -44.69 -19.10 -27.30
CA GLY A 836 -43.89 -19.60 -28.44
C GLY A 836 -43.73 -18.53 -29.57
N ARG A 837 -42.76 -18.74 -30.50
CA ARG A 837 -42.61 -18.25 -31.92
C ARG A 837 -43.40 -16.99 -32.39
N ARG A 838 -42.92 -16.00 -33.17
CA ARG A 838 -41.94 -15.87 -34.32
C ARG A 838 -41.85 -14.34 -34.70
N LYS A 839 -41.13 -13.74 -35.67
CA LYS A 839 -40.31 -14.09 -36.88
C LYS A 839 -39.14 -13.06 -37.08
N LEU A 840 -38.15 -13.40 -37.93
CA LEU A 840 -37.39 -12.57 -38.93
C LEU A 840 -36.80 -11.16 -38.58
N SER A 841 -35.48 -11.11 -38.35
CA SER A 841 -34.37 -10.60 -39.22
C SER A 841 -34.60 -9.46 -40.25
N PRO A 842 -33.56 -8.65 -40.65
CA PRO A 842 -32.11 -9.00 -40.65
C PRO A 842 -31.03 -7.91 -40.32
N THR A 843 -29.80 -8.38 -40.00
CA THR A 843 -28.47 -7.69 -40.11
C THR A 843 -28.21 -6.42 -39.25
N PHE A 844 -27.01 -6.08 -38.78
CA PHE A 844 -25.61 -6.53 -39.05
C PHE A 844 -24.70 -6.32 -37.81
N GLY A 845 -23.60 -7.09 -37.64
CA GLY A 845 -22.39 -6.67 -36.87
C GLY A 845 -22.20 -7.14 -35.42
N THR A 846 -21.36 -8.17 -35.21
CA THR A 846 -20.60 -8.48 -33.96
C THR A 846 -19.36 -7.56 -33.84
N ALA A 847 -18.56 -7.48 -32.76
CA ALA A 847 -18.19 -8.39 -31.66
C ALA A 847 -17.85 -7.58 -30.37
N TYR A 848 -18.10 -8.06 -29.14
CA TYR A 848 -17.31 -8.97 -28.28
C TYR A 848 -16.13 -8.33 -27.51
N SER A 849 -15.90 -8.84 -26.28
CA SER A 849 -15.15 -8.22 -25.18
C SER A 849 -13.67 -8.61 -25.09
N GLY A 850 -12.91 -7.81 -24.32
CA GLY A 850 -11.95 -8.37 -23.34
C GLY A 850 -10.48 -7.95 -23.46
N MET A 851 -9.85 -7.75 -22.29
CA MET A 851 -8.41 -7.51 -22.06
C MET A 851 -7.87 -6.16 -22.63
N GLY A 852 -6.85 -5.53 -22.04
CA GLY A 852 -6.08 -5.89 -20.84
C GLY A 852 -4.61 -5.48 -21.00
N SER A 853 -4.31 -4.19 -20.87
CA SER A 853 -3.01 -3.62 -21.26
C SER A 853 -1.95 -3.65 -20.14
N PRO A 854 -0.72 -4.12 -20.41
CA PRO A 854 0.43 -3.92 -19.53
C PRO A 854 1.10 -2.55 -19.75
N THR A 855 1.83 -2.08 -18.74
CA THR A 855 2.55 -0.80 -18.73
C THR A 855 3.85 -0.83 -19.54
N ARG A 856 4.19 0.28 -20.22
CA ARG A 856 5.57 0.55 -20.68
C ARG A 856 6.41 1.11 -19.53
N SER A 857 7.71 0.83 -19.56
CA SER A 857 8.76 1.69 -19.00
C SER A 857 9.67 2.17 -20.15
N SER A 858 10.26 3.36 -20.03
CA SER A 858 11.03 4.03 -21.09
C SER A 858 12.56 3.87 -20.92
N MET A 859 13.31 4.02 -22.02
CA MET A 859 14.79 4.08 -22.00
C MET A 859 15.32 5.32 -22.75
N LEU A 860 16.19 6.07 -22.07
CA LEU A 860 17.17 7.07 -22.55
C LEU A 860 18.27 7.12 -21.46
N GLY A 861 19.58 7.25 -21.72
CA GLY A 861 20.34 7.25 -22.98
C GLY A 861 21.83 7.63 -22.73
N SER A 862 22.70 7.55 -23.75
CA SER A 862 24.14 7.93 -23.76
C SER A 862 25.14 7.04 -22.96
N SER A 863 26.44 6.93 -23.33
CA SER A 863 27.16 7.44 -24.54
C SER A 863 28.51 6.73 -24.86
N ASN A 864 28.74 6.49 -26.17
CA ASN A 864 29.98 6.49 -26.99
C ASN A 864 31.33 5.85 -26.58
N ALA A 865 31.80 4.94 -27.44
CA ALA A 865 33.16 4.80 -28.03
C ALA A 865 33.13 3.82 -29.24
N SER A 866 34.10 3.71 -30.17
CA SER A 866 34.84 4.70 -31.00
C SER A 866 35.68 3.99 -32.10
N GLY A 867 35.68 4.48 -33.35
CA GLY A 867 36.44 3.94 -34.52
C GLY A 867 35.59 2.98 -35.39
N GLU A 868 35.23 3.26 -36.66
CA GLU A 868 36.01 3.43 -37.92
C GLU A 868 36.48 2.08 -38.54
N GLU A 869 36.36 1.80 -39.86
CA GLU A 869 36.16 2.68 -41.04
C GLU A 869 35.12 2.12 -42.07
N GLN A 870 35.21 2.46 -43.38
CA GLN A 870 34.07 2.49 -44.34
C GLN A 870 34.04 1.43 -45.48
N SER A 871 32.82 1.11 -45.98
CA SER A 871 32.49 1.09 -47.44
C SER A 871 30.97 0.89 -47.71
N ARG A 872 30.50 1.31 -48.90
CA ARG A 872 29.09 1.19 -49.41
C ARG A 872 29.01 0.02 -50.42
N SER A 873 27.87 -0.53 -50.85
CA SER A 873 26.47 -0.04 -50.93
C SER A 873 25.42 -1.17 -51.04
N THR A 874 24.16 -0.91 -50.66
CA THR A 874 22.92 -1.12 -51.47
C THR A 874 21.66 -0.69 -50.68
N GLU A 875 20.58 -0.33 -51.37
CA GLU A 875 19.37 0.29 -50.78
C GLU A 875 18.23 -0.69 -50.43
N PRO A 876 17.34 -0.31 -49.48
CA PRO A 876 16.04 0.25 -49.92
C PRO A 876 15.70 1.65 -49.36
N ALA A 877 16.57 2.24 -48.53
CA ALA A 877 16.21 3.36 -47.65
C ALA A 877 16.40 4.78 -48.23
N GLU A 878 17.27 5.00 -49.24
CA GLU A 878 17.49 6.36 -49.78
C GLU A 878 16.34 6.78 -50.71
N ASN A 879 15.67 5.84 -51.38
CA ASN A 879 14.48 6.09 -52.21
C ASN A 879 13.36 6.83 -51.47
N TRP A 880 13.09 6.46 -50.19
CA TRP A 880 12.12 7.19 -49.35
C TRP A 880 12.63 8.57 -48.94
N LYS A 881 13.94 8.74 -48.72
CA LYS A 881 14.53 10.06 -48.45
C LYS A 881 14.44 10.99 -49.67
N ARG A 882 14.73 10.49 -50.87
CA ARG A 882 14.54 11.23 -52.14
C ARG A 882 13.09 11.63 -52.35
N ALA A 883 12.13 10.75 -52.05
CA ALA A 883 10.69 11.07 -52.13
C ALA A 883 10.27 12.18 -51.13
N ALA A 884 10.75 12.10 -49.87
CA ALA A 884 10.51 13.13 -48.87
C ALA A 884 11.17 14.48 -49.24
N GLU A 885 12.38 14.44 -49.79
CA GLU A 885 13.12 15.62 -50.23
C GLU A 885 12.45 16.31 -51.42
N VAL A 886 12.02 15.57 -52.44
CA VAL A 886 11.23 16.11 -53.56
C VAL A 886 9.92 16.75 -53.06
N THR A 887 9.27 16.14 -52.08
CA THR A 887 8.05 16.68 -51.45
C THR A 887 8.32 17.98 -50.68
N SER A 888 9.48 18.06 -50.01
CA SER A 888 9.95 19.27 -49.30
C SER A 888 10.28 20.40 -50.28
N GLN A 889 11.04 20.12 -51.34
CA GLN A 889 11.36 21.08 -52.38
C GLN A 889 10.11 21.58 -53.12
N LEU A 890 9.11 20.71 -53.33
CA LEU A 890 7.82 21.11 -53.90
C LEU A 890 7.04 22.05 -52.96
N LYS A 891 6.99 21.77 -51.66
CA LYS A 891 6.42 22.70 -50.65
C LYS A 891 7.11 24.05 -50.67
N ALA A 892 8.44 24.09 -50.59
CA ALA A 892 9.21 25.33 -50.60
C ALA A 892 8.97 26.15 -51.89
N ARG A 893 8.82 25.49 -53.04
CA ARG A 893 8.52 26.14 -54.32
C ARG A 893 7.09 26.70 -54.39
N ILE A 894 6.11 26.01 -53.80
CA ILE A 894 4.73 26.51 -53.64
C ILE A 894 4.71 27.72 -52.69
N GLU A 895 5.48 27.69 -51.62
CA GLU A 895 5.57 28.78 -50.64
C GLU A 895 6.23 30.03 -51.24
N GLN A 896 7.32 29.87 -52.00
CA GLN A 896 7.92 30.97 -52.77
C GLN A 896 6.96 31.55 -53.84
N MET A 897 6.09 30.73 -54.45
CA MET A 897 5.05 31.24 -55.35
C MET A 897 3.96 32.01 -54.60
N LYS A 898 3.52 31.55 -53.42
CA LYS A 898 2.59 32.31 -52.57
C LYS A 898 3.17 33.65 -52.12
N ALA A 899 4.44 33.68 -51.73
CA ALA A 899 5.16 34.91 -51.39
C ALA A 899 5.21 35.89 -52.59
N LYS A 900 5.49 35.39 -53.81
CA LYS A 900 5.46 36.20 -55.04
C LYS A 900 4.06 36.66 -55.47
N GLN A 901 2.97 36.03 -55.00
CA GLN A 901 1.60 36.44 -55.27
C GLN A 901 1.01 37.43 -54.26
N GLY A 902 1.76 37.83 -53.22
CA GLY A 902 1.44 39.02 -52.41
C GLY A 902 0.24 38.91 -51.47
N LEU A 903 -0.28 37.72 -51.19
CA LEU A 903 -1.48 37.48 -50.36
C LEU A 903 -1.26 37.67 -48.84
N SER A 904 -0.29 38.48 -48.41
CA SER A 904 0.04 38.75 -47.01
C SER A 904 0.01 40.25 -46.69
N ARG A 905 -1.18 40.86 -46.77
CA ARG A 905 -1.47 42.18 -46.17
C ARG A 905 -2.79 42.16 -45.39
N THR A 906 -2.69 42.42 -44.09
CA THR A 906 -3.83 42.72 -43.21
C THR A 906 -4.40 44.11 -43.51
N PRO A 907 -5.72 44.31 -43.57
CA PRO A 907 -6.33 45.63 -43.42
C PRO A 907 -6.22 46.11 -41.97
N ALA A 908 -6.16 47.42 -41.77
CA ALA A 908 -6.02 48.05 -40.46
C ALA A 908 -7.38 48.41 -39.82
N GLN A 909 -7.30 48.96 -38.59
CA GLN A 909 -8.41 49.33 -37.71
C GLN A 909 -9.55 50.11 -38.38
N ARG A 910 -10.79 49.72 -38.07
CA ARG A 910 -11.87 50.62 -37.63
C ARG A 910 -12.88 49.86 -36.77
#